data_AF-A0A7D8UFJ4-F1
#
_entry.id   AF-A0A7D8UFJ4-F1
#
_cell.length_a   1.000
_cell.length_b   1.000
_cell.length_c   1.000
_cell.angle_alpha   90.00
_cell.angle_beta   90.00
_cell.angle_gamma   90.00
#
_symmetry.space_group_name_H-M   'P 1'
#
loop_
_entity.id
_entity.type
_entity.pdbx_description
1 polymer ?
#
loop_
_entity_poly.entity_id
_entity_poly.type
_entity_poly.pdbx_seq_one_letter_code
_entity_poly.pdbx_strand_id
1 'polypeptide(L)'
;MQRCRRCASTPAERARHHPAPRETRRMSEPSTDATVASEVARAPLGLAKPLFLIGAARSGTTALAQILDAHPRIVMTNETAVFLQLHHNITQSRVGVQAGIQFGKTHHKLWADHLQDEARVLIERYYARIAGAQGKHTDPDAPEPLAYFGEKHPHLSDCLDFLDDTFPDARYAHIVRDPRDTALSIAKMTGLRFEEALEGWLAFDNKYAPFVARIPAARVHHMRYESLVADYEGEVARLLAWLGLGMDERVRTHLANFAHTDAHTLAGSADKVVASDADPGAGRVPFAVRSAGRWKWTLTPEQAAAADELVGEALHRYGYEHAGEWSPKAKPAEVERLVKAETTASPAAKPGPIQRVARKLRDLRQPVDPATLHAAREAGAPVDHAGRIAFTCNVCASRVRTRITKLGREIPACPTCRSTARMRAMVHLLSLELFAESVPIARMPGNPDRRVLGLSDWPPYAERLAGKLAYTNTAPHEAPRFDPHEPDPAIAAPGSLDAVLASDVFNRLRPPINRVFTNLRTLLRPGGALIATVPFRLEGDTLEHFPDLHDYRIEHRDTGRVLVNITPNGKRQVFEKFNCPADDLTWLETRVFSQQGLVSALTDAGFEAPVFMTEPHWPAGVRFEYPWSIPFVART
;
A
#
# COMPACT_ATOMS: atom_id res chain seq x y z
N MET A 1 -24.93 63.36 59.84
CA MET A 1 -26.14 62.57 59.53
C MET A 1 -26.11 62.22 58.05
N GLN A 2 -26.16 60.92 57.70
CA GLN A 2 -26.67 60.25 56.46
C GLN A 2 -26.36 60.88 55.08
N ARG A 3 -25.90 60.20 54.00
CA ARG A 3 -25.89 58.78 53.59
C ARG A 3 -24.96 58.57 52.35
N CYS A 4 -24.36 57.37 52.30
CA CYS A 4 -23.75 56.61 51.17
C CYS A 4 -24.53 56.68 49.83
N ARG A 5 -24.02 56.38 48.62
CA ARG A 5 -22.73 55.94 48.02
C ARG A 5 -22.93 55.98 46.49
N ARG A 6 -22.00 56.51 45.69
CA ARG A 6 -21.57 56.01 44.36
C ARG A 6 -20.54 56.94 43.70
N CYS A 7 -19.50 56.31 43.12
CA CYS A 7 -18.57 56.76 42.08
C CYS A 7 -17.66 57.97 42.41
N ALA A 8 -16.42 58.12 41.95
CA ALA A 8 -15.33 57.30 41.44
C ALA A 8 -14.27 58.34 41.00
N SER A 9 -13.01 58.25 41.41
CA SER A 9 -11.87 58.74 40.62
C SER A 9 -10.50 58.38 41.24
N THR A 10 -9.68 57.84 40.34
CA THR A 10 -8.28 57.38 40.29
C THR A 10 -7.20 58.47 40.58
N PRO A 11 -5.86 58.22 40.56
CA PRO A 11 -5.12 57.11 39.92
C PRO A 11 -3.90 56.51 40.67
N ALA A 12 -3.35 55.52 39.97
CA ALA A 12 -2.30 54.55 40.28
C ALA A 12 -0.88 55.09 40.53
N GLU A 13 -0.15 54.34 41.36
CA GLU A 13 1.27 53.94 41.19
C GLU A 13 1.63 53.02 42.36
N ARG A 14 1.98 51.74 42.14
CA ARG A 14 2.76 50.96 43.13
C ARG A 14 3.69 49.94 42.47
N ALA A 15 4.96 50.11 42.79
CA ALA A 15 6.06 49.20 42.54
C ALA A 15 6.23 48.19 43.72
N ARG A 16 6.66 46.97 43.33
CA ARG A 16 7.48 45.96 44.02
C ARG A 16 7.15 45.55 45.48
N HIS A 17 6.80 44.26 45.65
CA HIS A 17 7.36 43.38 46.68
C HIS A 17 7.22 41.90 46.29
N HIS A 18 8.32 41.14 46.41
CA HIS A 18 8.42 39.69 46.21
C HIS A 18 7.70 38.88 47.31
N PRO A 19 7.07 37.73 46.98
CA PRO A 19 6.82 36.65 47.94
C PRO A 19 7.69 35.40 47.71
N ALA A 20 7.93 34.70 48.81
CA ALA A 20 8.87 33.60 49.09
C ALA A 20 8.60 32.26 48.35
N PRO A 21 9.56 31.30 48.32
CA PRO A 21 9.46 30.08 47.53
C PRO A 21 8.56 29.02 48.21
N ARG A 22 7.72 28.36 47.41
CA ARG A 22 6.89 27.22 47.84
C ARG A 22 7.68 25.91 47.75
N GLU A 23 7.62 25.13 48.82
CA GLU A 23 8.22 23.80 48.98
C GLU A 23 7.79 22.83 47.87
N THR A 24 8.78 22.12 47.32
CA THR A 24 8.61 21.01 46.38
C THR A 24 8.04 19.79 47.10
N ARG A 25 6.80 19.41 46.76
CA ARG A 25 6.22 18.11 47.14
C ARG A 25 7.00 17.00 46.43
N ARG A 26 7.83 16.24 47.15
CA ARG A 26 8.43 14.98 46.66
C ARG A 26 7.30 14.08 46.17
N MET A 27 7.37 13.69 44.89
CA MET A 27 6.57 12.59 44.37
C MET A 27 7.05 11.30 45.07
N SER A 28 6.14 10.64 45.78
CA SER A 28 6.39 9.30 46.33
C SER A 28 6.56 8.30 45.20
N GLU A 29 7.57 7.43 45.31
CA GLU A 29 7.78 6.29 44.42
C GLU A 29 6.52 5.39 44.40
N PRO A 30 6.19 4.76 43.26
CA PRO A 30 5.04 3.87 43.17
C PRO A 30 5.29 2.62 44.02
N SER A 31 4.26 2.18 44.76
CA SER A 31 4.29 0.96 45.57
C SER A 31 4.54 -0.27 44.71
N THR A 32 5.35 -1.21 45.20
CA THR A 32 5.70 -2.49 44.57
C THR A 32 4.50 -3.29 44.05
N ASP A 33 3.31 -3.19 44.67
CA ASP A 33 2.10 -3.88 44.21
C ASP A 33 1.57 -3.41 42.85
N ALA A 34 1.77 -2.14 42.48
CA ALA A 34 1.29 -1.62 41.20
C ALA A 34 2.17 -2.07 40.02
N THR A 35 3.47 -2.29 40.28
CA THR A 35 4.44 -2.79 39.30
C THR A 35 4.19 -4.26 38.97
N VAL A 36 3.90 -5.08 39.99
CA VAL A 36 3.60 -6.51 39.84
C VAL A 36 2.27 -6.73 39.10
N ALA A 37 1.23 -5.94 39.40
CA ALA A 37 -0.05 -6.00 38.66
C ALA A 37 0.09 -5.60 37.18
N SER A 38 1.03 -4.69 36.87
CA SER A 38 1.37 -4.26 35.51
C SER A 38 2.12 -5.34 34.71
N GLU A 39 3.05 -6.07 35.35
CA GLU A 39 3.80 -7.16 34.72
C GLU A 39 2.93 -8.39 34.46
N VAL A 40 2.02 -8.74 35.38
CA VAL A 40 1.04 -9.84 35.18
C VAL A 40 0.08 -9.54 34.02
N ALA A 41 -0.21 -8.27 33.74
CA ALA A 41 -1.02 -7.85 32.60
C ALA A 41 -0.25 -7.81 31.25
N ARG A 42 1.05 -8.11 31.21
CA ARG A 42 1.87 -8.09 29.98
C ARG A 42 2.37 -9.47 29.53
N ALA A 43 2.25 -10.50 30.37
CA ALA A 43 2.61 -11.85 29.95
C ALA A 43 1.66 -12.38 28.87
N PRO A 44 2.15 -13.18 27.90
CA PRO A 44 1.28 -13.97 27.03
C PRO A 44 0.28 -14.73 27.89
N LEU A 45 -0.98 -14.73 27.49
CA LEU A 45 -2.04 -15.44 28.22
C LEU A 45 -1.79 -16.95 28.22
N GLY A 46 -0.94 -17.44 27.30
CA GLY A 46 -0.68 -18.88 27.16
C GLY A 46 -1.94 -19.64 26.78
N LEU A 47 -2.92 -18.93 26.22
CA LEU A 47 -4.32 -19.33 26.08
C LEU A 47 -4.49 -20.58 25.21
N ALA A 48 -3.80 -20.59 24.08
CA ALA A 48 -3.92 -21.57 23.00
C ALA A 48 -2.76 -21.37 22.03
N LYS A 49 -2.48 -22.37 21.19
CA LYS A 49 -1.42 -22.28 20.18
C LYS A 49 -1.94 -21.61 18.90
N PRO A 50 -1.13 -20.77 18.23
CA PRO A 50 -1.53 -20.17 16.95
C PRO A 50 -1.64 -21.23 15.85
N LEU A 51 -2.69 -21.15 15.04
CA LEU A 51 -2.97 -22.01 13.90
C LEU A 51 -3.31 -21.15 12.68
N PHE A 52 -2.47 -21.20 11.65
CA PHE A 52 -2.68 -20.46 10.41
C PHE A 52 -3.06 -21.42 9.29
N LEU A 53 -4.18 -21.14 8.64
CA LEU A 53 -4.58 -21.85 7.43
C LEU A 53 -4.08 -21.08 6.21
N ILE A 54 -3.06 -21.64 5.57
CA ILE A 54 -2.35 -21.04 4.43
C ILE A 54 -2.58 -21.82 3.14
N GLY A 55 -2.42 -21.13 2.02
CA GLY A 55 -2.63 -21.68 0.69
C GLY A 55 -3.14 -20.62 -0.27
N ALA A 56 -3.00 -20.88 -1.56
CA ALA A 56 -3.49 -19.96 -2.59
C ALA A 56 -5.01 -19.80 -2.52
N ALA A 57 -5.49 -18.62 -2.91
CA ALA A 57 -6.93 -18.36 -3.00
C ALA A 57 -7.63 -19.41 -3.87
N ARG A 58 -8.87 -19.78 -3.49
CA ARG A 58 -9.68 -20.84 -4.15
C ARG A 58 -9.18 -22.28 -3.95
N SER A 59 -8.25 -22.54 -3.05
CA SER A 59 -7.80 -23.91 -2.70
C SER A 59 -8.66 -24.60 -1.64
N GLY A 60 -9.88 -24.11 -1.34
CA GLY A 60 -10.76 -24.69 -0.30
C GLY A 60 -10.52 -24.16 1.11
N THR A 61 -9.65 -23.16 1.28
CA THR A 61 -9.30 -22.57 2.58
C THR A 61 -10.51 -22.04 3.36
N THR A 62 -11.54 -21.47 2.72
CA THR A 62 -12.74 -20.96 3.42
C THR A 62 -13.55 -22.09 4.07
N ALA A 63 -13.77 -23.18 3.34
CA ALA A 63 -14.53 -24.33 3.85
C ALA A 63 -13.78 -24.98 5.02
N LEU A 64 -12.48 -25.17 4.87
CA LEU A 64 -11.65 -25.74 5.92
C LEU A 64 -11.59 -24.84 7.17
N ALA A 65 -11.58 -23.51 7.00
CA ALA A 65 -11.68 -22.59 8.13
C ALA A 65 -12.98 -22.77 8.93
N GLN A 66 -14.11 -22.92 8.25
CA GLN A 66 -15.42 -23.14 8.88
C GLN A 66 -15.51 -24.50 9.59
N ILE A 67 -14.95 -25.55 8.98
CA ILE A 67 -14.86 -26.89 9.57
C ILE A 67 -14.03 -26.85 10.86
N LEU A 68 -12.87 -26.19 10.83
CA LEU A 68 -12.01 -26.04 12.01
C LEU A 68 -12.69 -25.20 13.10
N ASP A 69 -13.37 -24.11 12.74
CA ASP A 69 -14.06 -23.26 13.73
C ASP A 69 -15.26 -23.96 14.39
N ALA A 70 -15.81 -25.02 13.78
CA ALA A 70 -16.85 -25.84 14.41
C ALA A 70 -16.34 -26.63 15.63
N HIS A 71 -15.02 -26.84 15.75
CA HIS A 71 -14.44 -27.55 16.88
C HIS A 71 -14.46 -26.67 18.16
N PRO A 72 -14.87 -27.18 19.33
CA PRO A 72 -14.93 -26.42 20.60
C PRO A 72 -13.65 -25.69 20.95
N ARG A 73 -12.53 -26.38 20.73
CA ARG A 73 -11.20 -25.99 21.18
C ARG A 73 -10.41 -25.25 20.10
N ILE A 74 -11.02 -24.84 19.00
CA ILE A 74 -10.37 -24.09 17.93
C ILE A 74 -11.19 -22.84 17.63
N VAL A 75 -10.56 -21.67 17.63
CA VAL A 75 -11.13 -20.47 17.02
C VAL A 75 -10.42 -20.23 15.70
N MET A 76 -11.14 -20.33 14.59
CA MET A 76 -10.60 -20.10 13.26
C MET A 76 -11.40 -19.00 12.57
N THR A 77 -10.82 -17.80 12.52
CA THR A 77 -11.46 -16.68 11.85
C THR A 77 -11.19 -16.71 10.35
N ASN A 78 -12.09 -16.08 9.60
CA ASN A 78 -12.02 -16.03 8.15
C ASN A 78 -11.91 -14.57 7.70
N GLU A 79 -10.70 -14.18 7.30
CA GLU A 79 -10.37 -12.90 6.67
C GLU A 79 -10.55 -11.66 7.57
N THR A 80 -10.09 -11.72 8.83
CA THR A 80 -10.08 -10.54 9.73
C THR A 80 -9.01 -9.52 9.34
N ALA A 81 -7.91 -10.00 8.73
CA ALA A 81 -6.74 -9.23 8.35
C ALA A 81 -5.99 -8.60 9.54
N VAL A 82 -6.23 -9.06 10.78
CA VAL A 82 -5.62 -8.46 11.97
C VAL A 82 -4.10 -8.62 11.97
N PHE A 83 -3.59 -9.78 11.54
CA PHE A 83 -2.15 -10.04 11.45
C PHE A 83 -1.51 -9.19 10.36
N LEU A 84 -2.20 -8.99 9.23
CA LEU A 84 -1.73 -8.15 8.12
C LEU A 84 -1.68 -6.67 8.52
N GLN A 85 -2.71 -6.19 9.22
CA GLN A 85 -2.75 -4.82 9.73
C GLN A 85 -1.63 -4.56 10.73
N LEU A 86 -1.41 -5.51 11.65
CA LEU A 86 -0.34 -5.39 12.64
C LEU A 86 1.04 -5.43 11.99
N HIS A 87 1.29 -6.39 11.10
CA HIS A 87 2.51 -6.44 10.30
C HIS A 87 2.72 -5.14 9.51
N HIS A 88 1.68 -4.63 8.84
CA HIS A 88 1.77 -3.38 8.11
C HIS A 88 2.13 -2.21 9.03
N ASN A 89 1.46 -2.08 10.17
CA ASN A 89 1.73 -1.01 11.14
C ASN A 89 3.16 -1.12 11.68
N ILE A 90 3.65 -2.31 12.00
CA ILE A 90 5.02 -2.54 12.47
C ILE A 90 6.00 -2.17 11.36
N THR A 91 5.86 -2.76 10.17
CA THR A 91 6.77 -2.53 9.04
C THR A 91 6.82 -1.07 8.63
N GLN A 92 5.66 -0.40 8.52
CA GLN A 92 5.63 1.03 8.21
C GLN A 92 6.22 1.88 9.34
N SER A 93 5.97 1.52 10.61
CA SER A 93 6.59 2.19 11.75
C SER A 93 8.10 2.00 11.77
N ARG A 94 8.63 0.83 11.36
CA ARG A 94 10.08 0.56 11.22
C ARG A 94 10.71 1.40 10.11
N VAL A 95 10.03 1.54 8.97
CA VAL A 95 10.48 2.36 7.83
C VAL A 95 10.46 3.86 8.19
N GLY A 96 9.53 4.27 9.06
CA GLY A 96 9.38 5.66 9.46
C GLY A 96 9.02 6.58 8.29
N VAL A 97 9.38 7.87 8.41
CA VAL A 97 8.95 8.97 7.52
C VAL A 97 9.38 8.79 6.04
N GLN A 98 10.33 7.90 5.73
CA GLN A 98 10.81 7.65 4.35
C GLN A 98 9.74 7.08 3.39
N ALA A 99 8.58 6.63 3.88
CA ALA A 99 7.48 6.11 3.06
C ALA A 99 6.13 6.88 3.20
N GLY A 100 6.10 8.02 3.89
CA GLY A 100 4.91 8.90 3.94
C GLY A 100 3.85 8.58 4.99
N ILE A 101 4.21 8.02 6.16
CA ILE A 101 3.29 7.94 7.31
C ILE A 101 3.42 9.20 8.18
N GLN A 102 2.33 9.97 8.27
CA GLN A 102 2.21 11.32 8.84
C GLN A 102 2.49 11.48 10.35
N PHE A 103 2.69 10.41 11.13
CA PHE A 103 2.65 10.49 12.60
C PHE A 103 3.77 9.70 13.28
N GLY A 104 4.77 10.41 13.82
CA GLY A 104 5.73 9.89 14.81
C GLY A 104 7.21 9.98 14.40
N LYS A 105 7.88 11.12 14.63
CA LYS A 105 9.30 11.30 14.24
C LYS A 105 10.29 10.62 15.18
N THR A 106 10.00 10.59 16.48
CA THR A 106 10.89 10.01 17.49
C THR A 106 10.23 8.79 18.09
N HIS A 107 11.02 7.75 18.34
CA HIS A 107 10.56 6.47 18.86
C HIS A 107 9.73 5.62 17.88
N HIS A 108 9.66 5.91 16.56
CA HIS A 108 8.92 5.02 15.63
C HIS A 108 9.51 3.61 15.57
N LYS A 109 10.84 3.48 15.65
CA LYS A 109 11.50 2.17 15.84
C LYS A 109 11.14 1.56 17.18
N LEU A 110 11.22 2.33 18.27
CA LEU A 110 10.83 1.86 19.60
C LEU A 110 9.34 1.50 19.71
N TRP A 111 8.47 2.16 18.94
CA TRP A 111 7.05 1.85 18.81
C TRP A 111 6.85 0.60 17.97
N ALA A 112 7.58 0.45 16.86
CA ALA A 112 7.54 -0.74 16.05
C ALA A 112 8.07 -1.97 16.81
N ASP A 113 9.15 -1.78 17.57
CA ASP A 113 9.73 -2.78 18.46
C ASP A 113 8.74 -3.09 19.59
N HIS A 114 8.19 -2.08 20.26
CA HIS A 114 7.14 -2.29 21.27
C HIS A 114 5.90 -3.00 20.71
N LEU A 115 5.42 -2.62 19.53
CA LEU A 115 4.30 -3.29 18.86
C LEU A 115 4.66 -4.73 18.50
N GLN A 116 5.89 -4.99 18.07
CA GLN A 116 6.38 -6.33 17.77
C GLN A 116 6.44 -7.19 19.04
N ASP A 117 6.96 -6.63 20.13
CA ASP A 117 7.08 -7.28 21.43
C ASP A 117 5.70 -7.60 22.02
N GLU A 118 4.74 -6.67 21.89
CA GLU A 118 3.38 -6.82 22.41
C GLU A 118 2.43 -7.54 21.43
N ALA A 119 2.87 -7.84 20.20
CA ALA A 119 2.02 -8.37 19.13
C ALA A 119 1.30 -9.66 19.55
N ARG A 120 2.03 -10.59 20.18
CA ARG A 120 1.47 -11.86 20.66
C ARG A 120 0.33 -11.62 21.66
N VAL A 121 0.57 -10.80 22.67
CA VAL A 121 -0.40 -10.51 23.75
C VAL A 121 -1.65 -9.83 23.20
N LEU A 122 -1.47 -8.85 22.29
CA LEU A 122 -2.58 -8.15 21.64
C LEU A 122 -3.47 -9.11 20.85
N ILE A 123 -2.86 -10.02 20.09
CA ILE A 123 -3.57 -11.02 19.29
C ILE A 123 -4.28 -12.05 20.20
N GLU A 124 -3.60 -12.61 21.20
CA GLU A 124 -4.21 -13.57 22.13
C GLU A 124 -5.43 -12.97 22.84
N ARG A 125 -5.35 -11.70 23.26
CA ARG A 125 -6.49 -10.97 23.84
C ARG A 125 -7.63 -10.71 22.86
N TYR A 126 -7.32 -10.49 21.59
CA TYR A 126 -8.34 -10.35 20.56
C TYR A 126 -9.06 -11.69 20.35
N TYR A 127 -8.32 -12.78 20.24
CA TYR A 127 -8.89 -14.11 20.06
C TYR A 127 -9.63 -14.64 21.30
N ALA A 128 -9.21 -14.27 22.51
CA ALA A 128 -9.95 -14.55 23.74
C ALA A 128 -11.36 -13.94 23.71
N ARG A 129 -11.50 -12.71 23.18
CA ARG A 129 -12.81 -12.06 23.03
C ARG A 129 -13.68 -12.78 22.01
N ILE A 130 -13.10 -13.21 20.89
CA ILE A 130 -13.83 -14.00 19.88
C ILE A 130 -14.27 -15.34 20.46
N ALA A 131 -13.37 -16.05 21.15
CA ALA A 131 -13.67 -17.30 21.82
C ALA A 131 -14.86 -17.14 22.79
N GLY A 132 -14.81 -16.12 23.65
CA GLY A 132 -15.91 -15.81 24.56
C GLY A 132 -17.23 -15.49 23.85
N ALA A 133 -17.19 -14.70 22.77
CA ALA A 133 -18.37 -14.41 21.96
C ALA A 133 -18.95 -15.64 21.23
N GLN A 134 -18.11 -16.64 20.95
CA GLN A 134 -18.51 -17.93 20.38
C GLN A 134 -18.87 -18.99 21.43
N GLY A 135 -18.84 -18.65 22.72
CA GLY A 135 -19.10 -19.59 23.82
C GLY A 135 -18.01 -20.64 24.03
N LYS A 136 -16.79 -20.39 23.54
CA LYS A 136 -15.62 -21.27 23.71
C LYS A 136 -14.83 -20.88 24.95
N HIS A 137 -14.31 -21.87 25.65
CA HIS A 137 -13.67 -21.66 26.95
C HIS A 137 -12.23 -21.21 26.84
N THR A 138 -11.92 -20.07 27.44
CA THR A 138 -10.57 -19.50 27.51
C THR A 138 -9.85 -19.82 28.82
N ASP A 139 -10.58 -20.31 29.81
CA ASP A 139 -10.02 -20.80 31.07
C ASP A 139 -9.31 -22.15 30.83
N PRO A 140 -8.01 -22.28 31.15
CA PRO A 140 -7.28 -23.54 31.05
C PRO A 140 -7.90 -24.69 31.86
N ASP A 141 -8.62 -24.39 32.93
CA ASP A 141 -9.23 -25.37 33.83
C ASP A 141 -10.65 -25.77 33.42
N ALA A 142 -11.19 -25.18 32.34
CA ALA A 142 -12.48 -25.56 31.79
C ALA A 142 -12.46 -26.97 31.18
N PRO A 143 -13.60 -27.65 31.01
CA PRO A 143 -13.66 -29.01 30.45
C PRO A 143 -13.13 -29.12 29.01
N GLU A 144 -13.23 -28.05 28.22
CA GLU A 144 -12.77 -27.97 26.83
C GLU A 144 -12.00 -26.67 26.59
N PRO A 145 -10.82 -26.50 27.18
CA PRO A 145 -10.08 -25.25 27.07
C PRO A 145 -9.62 -25.07 25.62
N LEU A 146 -9.63 -23.82 25.17
CA LEU A 146 -9.17 -23.45 23.84
C LEU A 146 -7.76 -24.02 23.62
N ALA A 147 -7.59 -24.76 22.52
CA ALA A 147 -6.31 -25.37 22.17
C ALA A 147 -5.63 -24.58 21.05
N TYR A 148 -6.41 -24.05 20.11
CA TYR A 148 -5.90 -23.32 18.96
C TYR A 148 -6.70 -22.05 18.67
N PHE A 149 -6.00 -21.03 18.17
CA PHE A 149 -6.62 -19.86 17.58
C PHE A 149 -5.90 -19.45 16.30
N GLY A 150 -6.59 -18.79 15.37
CA GLY A 150 -5.91 -18.09 14.29
C GLY A 150 -6.85 -17.73 13.15
N GLU A 151 -6.26 -17.42 12.00
CA GLU A 151 -7.03 -17.04 10.82
C GLU A 151 -6.62 -17.81 9.58
N LYS A 152 -7.61 -17.87 8.68
CA LYS A 152 -7.40 -18.00 7.27
C LYS A 152 -7.51 -16.61 6.66
N HIS A 153 -6.48 -16.18 5.93
CA HIS A 153 -6.57 -15.02 5.04
C HIS A 153 -5.72 -15.28 3.78
N PRO A 154 -6.23 -15.04 2.55
CA PRO A 154 -5.46 -15.32 1.32
C PRO A 154 -4.08 -14.64 1.32
N HIS A 155 -4.03 -13.43 1.87
CA HIS A 155 -2.83 -12.59 1.93
C HIS A 155 -1.90 -12.86 3.12
N LEU A 156 -2.09 -13.90 3.95
CA LEU A 156 -1.09 -14.23 4.98
C LEU A 156 0.33 -14.42 4.41
N SER A 157 0.43 -14.79 3.13
CA SER A 157 1.69 -14.80 2.36
C SER A 157 2.49 -13.49 2.43
N ASP A 158 1.86 -12.35 2.71
CA ASP A 158 2.50 -11.03 2.78
C ASP A 158 3.11 -10.73 4.16
N CYS A 159 2.93 -11.59 5.16
CA CYS A 159 3.47 -11.41 6.51
C CYS A 159 4.00 -12.69 7.17
N LEU A 160 4.40 -13.70 6.39
CA LEU A 160 4.81 -15.01 6.91
C LEU A 160 5.96 -14.94 7.93
N ASP A 161 6.98 -14.11 7.67
CA ASP A 161 8.11 -13.93 8.59
C ASP A 161 7.66 -13.31 9.91
N PHE A 162 6.78 -12.31 9.86
CA PHE A 162 6.18 -11.74 11.06
C PHE A 162 5.38 -12.77 11.86
N LEU A 163 4.64 -13.67 11.20
CA LEU A 163 3.92 -14.74 11.90
C LEU A 163 4.88 -15.69 12.62
N ASP A 164 5.95 -16.10 11.95
CA ASP A 164 6.94 -17.03 12.51
C ASP A 164 7.71 -16.40 13.68
N ASP A 165 8.15 -15.15 13.52
CA ASP A 165 8.87 -14.40 14.54
C ASP A 165 8.00 -14.13 15.78
N THR A 166 6.73 -13.78 15.58
CA THR A 166 5.80 -13.47 16.69
C THR A 166 5.30 -14.73 17.40
N PHE A 167 5.17 -15.83 16.65
CA PHE A 167 4.55 -17.06 17.10
C PHE A 167 5.43 -18.27 16.74
N PRO A 168 6.56 -18.47 17.44
CA PRO A 168 7.49 -19.57 17.15
C PRO A 168 6.88 -20.95 17.43
N ASP A 169 5.78 -21.03 18.18
CA ASP A 169 4.98 -22.22 18.46
C ASP A 169 3.77 -22.39 17.52
N ALA A 170 3.64 -21.52 16.50
CA ALA A 170 2.54 -21.58 15.54
C ALA A 170 2.56 -22.86 14.70
N ARG A 171 1.38 -23.25 14.27
CA ARG A 171 1.14 -24.36 13.34
C ARG A 171 0.54 -23.85 12.05
N TYR A 172 0.93 -24.44 10.93
CA TYR A 172 0.50 -24.06 9.59
C TYR A 172 -0.18 -25.24 8.90
N ALA A 173 -1.50 -25.12 8.69
CA ALA A 173 -2.23 -26.02 7.81
C ALA A 173 -2.08 -25.49 6.38
N HIS A 174 -1.31 -26.17 5.53
CA HIS A 174 -1.05 -25.76 4.15
C HIS A 174 -1.89 -26.60 3.18
N ILE A 175 -2.93 -25.98 2.63
CA ILE A 175 -3.79 -26.61 1.63
C ILE A 175 -3.39 -26.18 0.21
N VAL A 176 -3.15 -27.16 -0.65
CA VAL A 176 -2.79 -26.96 -2.06
C VAL A 176 -3.87 -27.60 -2.93
N ARG A 177 -4.23 -26.91 -4.01
CA ARG A 177 -5.13 -27.38 -5.05
C ARG A 177 -4.42 -27.31 -6.39
N ASP A 178 -4.80 -28.19 -7.32
CA ASP A 178 -4.27 -28.17 -8.68
C ASP A 178 -4.35 -26.73 -9.22
N PRO A 179 -3.21 -26.13 -9.62
CA PRO A 179 -3.16 -24.73 -10.03
C PRO A 179 -4.05 -24.47 -11.25
N ARG A 180 -4.29 -25.47 -12.10
CA ARG A 180 -5.16 -25.36 -13.27
C ARG A 180 -6.63 -25.26 -12.89
N ASP A 181 -7.09 -26.08 -11.95
CA ASP A 181 -8.46 -25.98 -11.43
C ASP A 181 -8.69 -24.69 -10.65
N THR A 182 -7.65 -24.24 -9.93
CA THR A 182 -7.65 -22.97 -9.22
C THR A 182 -7.75 -21.80 -10.19
N ALA A 183 -6.92 -21.78 -11.23
CA ALA A 183 -6.93 -20.77 -12.27
C ALA A 183 -8.27 -20.73 -13.01
N LEU A 184 -8.87 -21.88 -13.34
CA LEU A 184 -10.23 -21.94 -13.89
C LEU A 184 -11.28 -21.36 -12.93
N SER A 185 -11.16 -21.63 -11.62
CA SER A 185 -12.06 -21.03 -10.63
C SER A 185 -11.88 -19.51 -10.53
N ILE A 186 -10.65 -19.01 -10.56
CA ILE A 186 -10.33 -17.58 -10.47
C ILE A 186 -10.79 -16.88 -11.75
N ALA A 187 -10.49 -17.44 -12.92
CA ALA A 187 -10.92 -16.93 -14.22
C ALA A 187 -12.43 -16.80 -14.30
N LYS A 188 -13.19 -17.84 -13.90
CA LYS A 188 -14.66 -17.80 -13.86
C LYS A 188 -15.19 -16.72 -12.90
N MET A 189 -14.62 -16.60 -11.71
CA MET A 189 -15.09 -15.65 -10.69
C MET A 189 -14.75 -14.20 -11.02
N THR A 190 -13.59 -13.97 -11.61
CA THR A 190 -13.05 -12.63 -11.80
C THR A 190 -13.23 -12.11 -13.22
N GLY A 191 -13.31 -12.99 -14.23
CA GLY A 191 -13.21 -12.64 -15.65
C GLY A 191 -11.79 -12.42 -16.14
N LEU A 192 -10.77 -12.91 -15.42
CA LEU A 192 -9.39 -12.95 -15.93
C LEU A 192 -9.23 -14.01 -17.03
N ARG A 193 -8.21 -13.83 -17.87
CA ARG A 193 -7.72 -14.92 -18.72
C ARG A 193 -7.14 -16.04 -17.85
N PHE A 194 -7.12 -17.26 -18.38
CA PHE A 194 -6.63 -18.43 -17.66
C PHE A 194 -5.18 -18.24 -17.21
N GLU A 195 -4.31 -17.73 -18.08
CA GLU A 195 -2.88 -17.52 -17.81
C GLU A 195 -2.68 -16.44 -16.74
N GLU A 196 -3.44 -15.34 -16.79
CA GLU A 196 -3.40 -14.29 -15.75
C GLU A 196 -3.88 -14.81 -14.39
N ALA A 197 -4.85 -15.72 -14.38
CA ALA A 197 -5.32 -16.36 -13.16
C ALA A 197 -4.29 -17.35 -12.60
N LEU A 198 -3.54 -18.01 -13.47
CA LEU A 198 -2.48 -18.95 -13.14
C LEU A 198 -1.24 -18.24 -12.57
N GLU A 199 -0.83 -17.12 -13.18
CA GLU A 199 0.20 -16.22 -12.63
C GLU A 199 -0.18 -15.74 -11.23
N GLY A 200 -1.46 -15.39 -11.03
CA GLY A 200 -1.97 -14.99 -9.72
C GLY A 200 -1.86 -16.10 -8.67
N TRP A 201 -2.10 -17.36 -9.04
CA TRP A 201 -1.87 -18.51 -8.15
C TRP A 201 -0.39 -18.68 -7.84
N LEU A 202 0.47 -18.62 -8.86
CA LEU A 202 1.92 -18.78 -8.72
C LEU A 202 2.52 -17.72 -7.80
N ALA A 203 2.00 -16.48 -7.83
CA ALA A 203 2.43 -15.42 -6.92
C ALA A 203 2.21 -15.74 -5.42
N PHE A 204 1.17 -16.51 -5.08
CA PHE A 204 0.98 -17.02 -3.72
C PHE A 204 1.92 -18.18 -3.41
N ASP A 205 2.05 -19.12 -4.35
CA ASP A 205 2.88 -20.30 -4.18
C ASP A 205 4.37 -19.95 -4.00
N ASN A 206 4.87 -18.96 -4.75
CA ASN A 206 6.23 -18.44 -4.64
C ASN A 206 6.57 -17.84 -3.26
N LYS A 207 5.56 -17.60 -2.41
CA LYS A 207 5.76 -17.16 -1.01
C LYS A 207 5.55 -18.30 -0.03
N TYR A 208 4.47 -19.09 -0.19
CA TYR A 208 4.17 -20.18 0.72
C TYR A 208 5.16 -21.34 0.60
N ALA A 209 5.52 -21.76 -0.62
CA ALA A 209 6.37 -22.94 -0.84
C ALA A 209 7.77 -22.78 -0.22
N PRO A 210 8.49 -21.65 -0.41
CA PRO A 210 9.78 -21.47 0.26
C PRO A 210 9.65 -21.36 1.79
N PHE A 211 8.57 -20.75 2.28
CA PHE A 211 8.33 -20.61 3.72
C PHE A 211 8.10 -21.96 4.40
N VAL A 212 7.17 -22.78 3.89
CA VAL A 212 6.87 -24.09 4.47
C VAL A 212 8.05 -25.06 4.36
N ALA A 213 8.92 -24.89 3.36
CA ALA A 213 10.15 -25.67 3.23
C ALA A 213 11.24 -25.27 4.24
N ARG A 214 11.21 -24.03 4.75
CA ARG A 214 12.22 -23.50 5.68
C ARG A 214 11.88 -23.76 7.15
N ILE A 215 10.60 -23.79 7.52
CA ILE A 215 10.18 -23.99 8.92
C ILE A 215 10.18 -25.48 9.32
N PRO A 216 10.25 -25.81 10.62
CA PRO A 216 10.27 -27.21 11.07
C PRO A 216 9.05 -28.00 10.57
N ALA A 217 9.28 -29.16 9.96
CA ALA A 217 8.22 -30.00 9.39
C ALA A 217 7.10 -30.35 10.39
N ALA A 218 7.43 -30.49 11.68
CA ALA A 218 6.45 -30.73 12.74
C ALA A 218 5.41 -29.60 12.91
N ARG A 219 5.71 -28.39 12.43
CA ARG A 219 4.81 -27.21 12.45
C ARG A 219 3.94 -27.09 11.20
N VAL A 220 4.11 -27.95 10.19
CA VAL A 220 3.36 -27.90 8.94
C VAL A 220 2.55 -29.18 8.72
N HIS A 221 1.27 -29.02 8.36
CA HIS A 221 0.44 -30.10 7.84
C HIS A 221 0.08 -29.80 6.39
N HIS A 222 0.60 -30.60 5.47
CA HIS A 222 0.28 -30.49 4.04
C HIS A 222 -0.99 -31.27 3.71
N MET A 223 -1.92 -30.63 3.00
CA MET A 223 -3.17 -31.23 2.56
C MET A 223 -3.43 -30.88 1.10
N ARG A 224 -3.91 -31.87 0.34
CA ARG A 224 -4.41 -31.63 -1.02
C ARG A 224 -5.90 -31.41 -0.99
N TYR A 225 -6.36 -30.36 -1.65
CA TYR A 225 -7.78 -30.06 -1.81
C TYR A 225 -8.54 -31.24 -2.43
N GLU A 226 -7.93 -31.92 -3.40
CA GLU A 226 -8.54 -33.07 -4.06
C GLU A 226 -8.78 -34.23 -3.09
N SER A 227 -7.86 -34.46 -2.15
CA SER A 227 -8.04 -35.46 -1.08
C SER A 227 -9.13 -35.03 -0.11
N LEU A 228 -9.14 -33.74 0.29
CA LEU A 228 -10.14 -33.20 1.22
C LEU A 228 -11.56 -33.35 0.68
N VAL A 229 -11.80 -33.01 -0.59
CA VAL A 229 -13.16 -33.12 -1.16
C VAL A 229 -13.56 -34.57 -1.46
N ALA A 230 -12.60 -35.49 -1.56
CA ALA A 230 -12.86 -36.91 -1.75
C ALA A 230 -13.20 -37.62 -0.42
N ASP A 231 -12.56 -37.20 0.68
CA ASP A 231 -12.73 -37.79 2.01
C ASP A 231 -12.58 -36.70 3.09
N TYR A 232 -13.66 -35.94 3.31
CA TYR A 232 -13.65 -34.86 4.31
C TYR A 232 -13.41 -35.39 5.72
N GLU A 233 -14.08 -36.48 6.10
CA GLU A 233 -14.00 -37.02 7.45
C GLU A 233 -12.58 -37.53 7.76
N GLY A 234 -11.97 -38.29 6.86
CA GLY A 234 -10.62 -38.81 7.03
C GLY A 234 -9.54 -37.73 6.99
N GLU A 235 -9.62 -36.76 6.06
CA GLU A 235 -8.62 -35.68 6.01
C GLU A 235 -8.72 -34.72 7.19
N VAL A 236 -9.94 -34.39 7.63
CA VAL A 236 -10.13 -33.54 8.83
C VAL A 236 -9.70 -34.30 10.09
N ALA A 237 -9.98 -35.60 10.19
CA ALA A 237 -9.49 -36.42 11.30
C ALA A 237 -7.96 -36.45 11.35
N ARG A 238 -7.27 -36.59 10.21
CA ARG A 238 -5.81 -36.52 10.11
C ARG A 238 -5.27 -35.16 10.56
N LEU A 239 -5.90 -34.06 10.13
CA LEU A 239 -5.51 -32.71 10.53
C LEU A 239 -5.71 -32.47 12.03
N LEU A 240 -6.85 -32.88 12.60
CA LEU A 240 -7.11 -32.77 14.04
C LEU A 240 -6.16 -33.64 14.85
N ALA A 241 -5.89 -34.87 14.42
CA ALA A 241 -4.93 -35.75 15.09
C ALA A 241 -3.53 -35.16 15.09
N TRP A 242 -3.11 -34.53 13.98
CA TRP A 242 -1.85 -33.78 13.94
C TRP A 242 -1.85 -32.66 14.99
N LEU A 243 -2.95 -31.91 15.14
CA LEU A 243 -3.18 -30.92 16.20
C LEU A 243 -3.31 -31.52 17.62
N GLY A 244 -3.27 -32.85 17.79
CA GLY A 244 -3.49 -33.50 19.08
C GLY A 244 -4.94 -33.42 19.57
N LEU A 245 -5.89 -33.25 18.66
CA LEU A 245 -7.33 -33.18 18.91
C LEU A 245 -8.04 -34.38 18.29
N GLY A 246 -9.17 -34.78 18.90
CA GLY A 246 -10.08 -35.78 18.37
C GLY A 246 -11.15 -35.16 17.47
N MET A 247 -11.84 -35.99 16.70
CA MET A 247 -13.04 -35.55 15.96
C MET A 247 -14.21 -35.32 16.93
N ASP A 248 -14.63 -34.07 17.07
CA ASP A 248 -15.78 -33.65 17.89
C ASP A 248 -17.10 -33.76 17.11
N GLU A 249 -18.21 -33.97 17.83
CA GLU A 249 -19.53 -34.14 17.22
C GLU A 249 -20.03 -32.88 16.50
N ARG A 250 -19.66 -31.68 16.96
CA ARG A 250 -19.96 -30.42 16.27
C ARG A 250 -19.29 -30.35 14.90
N VAL A 251 -18.07 -30.89 14.79
CA VAL A 251 -17.35 -30.99 13.51
C VAL A 251 -18.04 -32.00 12.60
N ARG A 252 -18.40 -33.19 13.10
CA ARG A 252 -19.15 -34.19 12.32
C ARG A 252 -20.48 -33.64 11.80
N THR A 253 -21.23 -32.98 12.69
CA THR A 253 -22.49 -32.31 12.34
C THR A 253 -22.27 -31.25 11.27
N HIS A 254 -21.22 -30.43 11.39
CA HIS A 254 -20.87 -29.43 10.37
C HIS A 254 -20.53 -30.08 9.02
N LEU A 255 -19.75 -31.15 9.01
CA LEU A 255 -19.41 -31.90 7.79
C LEU A 255 -20.66 -32.48 7.13
N ALA A 256 -21.53 -33.15 7.89
CA ALA A 256 -22.77 -33.71 7.37
C ALA A 256 -23.66 -32.66 6.71
N ASN A 257 -23.72 -31.46 7.28
CA ASN A 257 -24.57 -30.37 6.79
C ASN A 257 -23.96 -29.59 5.62
N PHE A 258 -22.63 -29.42 5.58
CA PHE A 258 -22.00 -28.39 4.73
C PHE A 258 -20.83 -28.86 3.86
N ALA A 259 -20.27 -30.05 4.06
CA ALA A 259 -19.07 -30.51 3.33
C ALA A 259 -19.25 -30.54 1.79
N HIS A 260 -20.49 -30.72 1.33
CA HIS A 260 -20.83 -30.80 -0.11
C HIS A 260 -21.48 -29.53 -0.66
N THR A 261 -21.46 -28.42 0.10
CA THR A 261 -22.01 -27.13 -0.31
C THR A 261 -20.89 -26.14 -0.62
N ASP A 262 -21.08 -25.24 -1.59
CA ASP A 262 -20.13 -24.14 -1.81
C ASP A 262 -20.14 -23.19 -0.60
N ALA A 263 -19.01 -23.12 0.10
CA ALA A 263 -18.83 -22.28 1.28
C ALA A 263 -19.14 -20.79 1.03
N HIS A 264 -19.02 -20.31 -0.22
CA HIS A 264 -19.36 -18.93 -0.56
C HIS A 264 -20.86 -18.68 -0.71
N THR A 265 -21.67 -19.72 -0.85
CA THR A 265 -23.14 -19.65 -0.84
C THR A 265 -23.69 -19.53 0.58
N LEU A 266 -22.99 -20.09 1.57
CA LEU A 266 -23.35 -20.02 3.00
C LEU A 266 -23.09 -18.64 3.61
N ALA A 267 -22.03 -17.95 3.18
CA ALA A 267 -21.65 -16.62 3.71
C ALA A 267 -22.64 -15.48 3.37
N GLY A 268 -23.56 -15.69 2.42
CA GLY A 268 -24.59 -14.72 2.04
C GLY A 268 -25.92 -14.88 2.78
N SER A 269 -26.06 -15.92 3.61
CA SER A 269 -27.36 -16.40 4.11
C SER A 269 -27.33 -16.77 5.59
N ALA A 270 -26.59 -16.01 6.41
CA ALA A 270 -26.57 -16.21 7.86
C ALA A 270 -27.98 -16.12 8.51
N ASP A 271 -28.95 -15.49 7.83
CA ASP A 271 -30.34 -15.35 8.31
C ASP A 271 -31.34 -16.37 7.72
N LYS A 272 -30.89 -17.36 6.91
CA LYS A 272 -31.81 -18.32 6.27
C LYS A 272 -31.24 -19.73 6.18
N VAL A 273 -31.12 -20.41 7.31
CA VAL A 273 -31.15 -21.88 7.33
C VAL A 273 -32.11 -22.31 8.43
N VAL A 274 -33.37 -22.47 8.05
CA VAL A 274 -34.31 -23.30 8.81
C VAL A 274 -33.89 -24.74 8.52
N ALA A 275 -33.68 -25.54 9.57
CA ALA A 275 -33.48 -26.98 9.44
C ALA A 275 -34.65 -27.56 8.62
N SER A 276 -34.36 -28.02 7.41
CA SER A 276 -35.30 -28.80 6.61
C SER A 276 -34.82 -30.24 6.61
N ASP A 277 -35.71 -31.18 6.93
CA ASP A 277 -35.47 -32.64 6.93
C ASP A 277 -35.25 -33.25 5.53
N ALA A 278 -34.96 -32.43 4.52
CA ALA A 278 -34.68 -32.87 3.16
C ALA A 278 -33.18 -33.13 2.99
N ASP A 279 -32.82 -34.32 2.52
CA ASP A 279 -31.46 -34.68 2.09
C ASP A 279 -30.93 -33.63 1.07
N PRO A 280 -29.93 -32.80 1.43
CA PRO A 280 -29.41 -31.75 0.56
C PRO A 280 -28.75 -32.28 -0.72
N GLY A 281 -28.48 -33.59 -0.78
CA GLY A 281 -27.72 -34.27 -1.83
C GLY A 281 -28.54 -35.09 -2.82
N ALA A 282 -29.84 -35.31 -2.60
CA ALA A 282 -30.66 -36.14 -3.49
C ALA A 282 -30.73 -35.54 -4.92
N GLY A 283 -29.98 -36.13 -5.85
CA GLY A 283 -29.95 -35.76 -7.28
C GLY A 283 -28.94 -34.68 -7.69
N ARG A 284 -28.03 -34.23 -6.81
CA ARG A 284 -26.95 -33.28 -7.17
C ARG A 284 -25.63 -34.02 -7.41
N VAL A 285 -24.87 -33.61 -8.43
CA VAL A 285 -23.51 -34.18 -8.66
C VAL A 285 -22.66 -33.96 -7.41
N PRO A 286 -21.89 -34.96 -6.94
CA PRO A 286 -20.96 -34.78 -5.85
C PRO A 286 -20.08 -33.54 -6.07
N PHE A 287 -19.97 -32.69 -5.05
CA PHE A 287 -19.21 -31.43 -5.13
C PHE A 287 -17.75 -31.65 -5.57
N ALA A 288 -17.16 -32.79 -5.20
CA ALA A 288 -15.83 -33.23 -5.63
C ALA A 288 -15.70 -33.26 -7.17
N VAL A 289 -16.68 -33.84 -7.88
CA VAL A 289 -16.69 -33.94 -9.35
C VAL A 289 -16.85 -32.55 -10.00
N ARG A 290 -17.48 -31.60 -9.31
CA ARG A 290 -17.66 -30.21 -9.78
C ARG A 290 -16.49 -29.29 -9.45
N SER A 291 -15.55 -29.73 -8.64
CA SER A 291 -14.49 -28.88 -8.10
C SER A 291 -13.09 -29.42 -8.37
N ALA A 292 -12.84 -30.72 -8.34
CA ALA A 292 -11.54 -31.32 -8.62
C ALA A 292 -11.47 -31.94 -10.03
N GLY A 293 -10.32 -31.79 -10.68
CA GLY A 293 -9.99 -32.40 -11.96
C GLY A 293 -10.65 -31.77 -13.19
N ARG A 294 -11.33 -30.62 -13.07
CA ARG A 294 -12.09 -30.03 -14.18
C ARG A 294 -11.24 -29.60 -15.35
N TRP A 295 -10.01 -29.19 -15.06
CA TRP A 295 -9.06 -28.79 -16.08
C TRP A 295 -8.88 -29.87 -17.17
N LYS A 296 -9.01 -31.17 -16.81
CA LYS A 296 -8.86 -32.32 -17.72
C LYS A 296 -9.90 -32.42 -18.84
N TRP A 297 -10.96 -31.62 -18.80
CA TRP A 297 -11.96 -31.55 -19.88
C TRP A 297 -12.40 -30.11 -20.17
N THR A 298 -11.70 -29.12 -19.60
CA THR A 298 -12.01 -27.69 -19.76
C THR A 298 -10.90 -26.95 -20.48
N LEU A 299 -9.64 -27.33 -20.29
CA LEU A 299 -8.51 -26.67 -20.93
C LEU A 299 -8.33 -27.12 -22.38
N THR A 300 -7.93 -26.19 -23.23
CA THR A 300 -7.39 -26.53 -24.55
C THR A 300 -5.95 -27.07 -24.42
N PRO A 301 -5.42 -27.79 -25.43
CA PRO A 301 -4.02 -28.22 -25.43
C PRO A 301 -3.03 -27.07 -25.23
N GLU A 302 -3.31 -25.90 -25.81
CA GLU A 302 -2.47 -24.70 -25.67
C GLU A 302 -2.48 -24.17 -24.24
N GLN A 303 -3.63 -24.15 -23.59
CA GLN A 303 -3.75 -23.73 -22.18
C GLN A 303 -3.08 -24.73 -21.23
N ALA A 304 -3.17 -26.03 -21.54
CA ALA A 304 -2.48 -27.06 -20.77
C ALA A 304 -0.95 -26.93 -20.91
N ALA A 305 -0.44 -26.69 -22.12
CA ALA A 305 0.97 -26.43 -22.38
C ALA A 305 1.46 -25.14 -21.68
N ALA A 306 0.68 -24.05 -21.74
CA ALA A 306 0.98 -22.82 -21.03
C ALA A 306 1.00 -23.02 -19.51
N ALA A 307 0.18 -23.93 -18.98
CA ALA A 307 0.22 -24.27 -17.56
C ALA A 307 1.49 -25.03 -17.17
N ASP A 308 1.93 -25.99 -17.99
CA ASP A 308 3.21 -26.67 -17.78
C ASP A 308 4.40 -25.70 -17.83
N GLU A 309 4.37 -24.72 -18.74
CA GLU A 309 5.41 -23.70 -18.84
C GLU A 309 5.43 -22.78 -17.61
N LEU A 310 4.27 -22.30 -17.17
CA LEU A 310 4.18 -21.30 -16.10
C LEU A 310 4.30 -21.90 -14.69
N VAL A 311 3.71 -23.06 -14.43
CA VAL A 311 3.63 -23.66 -13.08
C VAL A 311 4.15 -25.09 -13.04
N GLY A 312 4.89 -25.55 -14.05
CA GLY A 312 5.41 -26.91 -14.12
C GLY A 312 6.22 -27.34 -12.90
N GLU A 313 7.07 -26.47 -12.37
CA GLU A 313 7.82 -26.77 -11.14
C GLU A 313 6.89 -27.01 -9.93
N ALA A 314 5.80 -26.26 -9.83
CA ALA A 314 4.83 -26.41 -8.76
C ALA A 314 3.97 -27.66 -8.96
N LEU A 315 3.62 -28.00 -10.21
CA LEU A 315 2.96 -29.27 -10.54
C LEU A 315 3.82 -30.45 -10.07
N HIS A 316 5.11 -30.46 -10.42
CA HIS A 316 6.05 -31.47 -9.97
C HIS A 316 6.18 -31.51 -8.44
N ARG A 317 6.41 -30.35 -7.80
CA ARG A 317 6.60 -30.22 -6.34
C ARG A 317 5.46 -30.83 -5.55
N TYR A 318 4.23 -30.63 -6.00
CA TYR A 318 3.04 -31.11 -5.29
C TYR A 318 2.53 -32.45 -5.80
N GLY A 319 3.14 -33.04 -6.83
CA GLY A 319 2.74 -34.32 -7.40
C GLY A 319 1.46 -34.23 -8.24
N TYR A 320 1.35 -33.22 -9.10
CA TYR A 320 0.32 -33.12 -10.13
C TYR A 320 0.89 -33.54 -11.49
N GLU A 321 0.08 -34.23 -12.31
CA GLU A 321 0.47 -34.67 -13.66
C GLU A 321 0.78 -33.47 -14.58
N HIS A 322 1.79 -33.60 -15.43
CA HIS A 322 2.11 -32.62 -16.48
C HIS A 322 1.23 -32.84 -17.72
N ALA A 323 0.99 -31.78 -18.49
CA ALA A 323 0.23 -31.84 -19.74
C ALA A 323 0.87 -32.74 -20.80
N GLY A 324 2.21 -32.87 -20.82
CA GLY A 324 2.93 -33.81 -21.69
C GLY A 324 2.59 -35.30 -21.44
N GLU A 325 2.03 -35.62 -20.28
CA GLU A 325 1.59 -36.96 -19.88
C GLU A 325 0.06 -37.15 -20.01
N TRP A 326 -0.64 -36.13 -20.54
CA TRP A 326 -2.09 -36.05 -20.56
C TRP A 326 -2.66 -35.88 -21.98
N SER A 327 -3.79 -36.55 -22.24
CA SER A 327 -4.63 -36.36 -23.43
C SER A 327 -6.00 -35.76 -23.05
N PRO A 328 -6.58 -34.84 -23.86
CA PRO A 328 -7.91 -34.28 -23.61
C PRO A 328 -8.95 -35.36 -23.30
N LYS A 329 -9.54 -35.33 -22.10
CA LYS A 329 -10.58 -36.29 -21.73
C LYS A 329 -11.94 -35.77 -22.16
N ALA A 330 -12.78 -36.66 -22.70
CA ALA A 330 -14.19 -36.34 -22.92
C ALA A 330 -14.84 -35.93 -21.59
N LYS A 331 -15.61 -34.85 -21.61
CA LYS A 331 -16.37 -34.40 -20.46
C LYS A 331 -17.31 -35.53 -20.01
N PRO A 332 -17.35 -35.92 -18.72
CA PRO A 332 -18.23 -36.99 -18.28
C PRO A 332 -19.71 -36.67 -18.63
N ALA A 333 -20.41 -37.63 -19.23
CA ALA A 333 -21.79 -37.44 -19.72
C ALA A 333 -22.77 -36.99 -18.63
N GLU A 334 -22.51 -37.36 -17.38
CA GLU A 334 -23.27 -36.94 -16.20
C GLU A 334 -23.08 -35.44 -15.89
N VAL A 335 -21.86 -34.91 -16.04
CA VAL A 335 -21.56 -33.47 -15.92
C VAL A 335 -22.20 -32.69 -17.07
N GLU A 336 -22.27 -33.26 -18.27
CA GLU A 336 -22.89 -32.63 -19.44
C GLU A 336 -24.42 -32.52 -19.33
N ARG A 337 -25.10 -33.57 -18.84
CA ARG A 337 -26.55 -33.55 -18.56
C ARG A 337 -26.93 -32.51 -17.51
N LEU A 338 -26.08 -32.28 -16.51
CA LEU A 338 -26.40 -31.44 -15.35
C LEU A 338 -25.99 -29.97 -15.51
N VAL A 339 -24.97 -29.66 -16.33
CA VAL A 339 -24.68 -28.27 -16.75
C VAL A 339 -25.85 -27.67 -17.54
N LYS A 340 -26.55 -28.48 -18.34
CA LYS A 340 -27.79 -28.07 -19.05
C LYS A 340 -28.96 -27.77 -18.09
N ALA A 341 -28.99 -28.40 -16.91
CA ALA A 341 -30.04 -28.21 -15.90
C ALA A 341 -29.80 -26.99 -14.99
N GLU A 342 -28.56 -26.52 -14.82
CA GLU A 342 -28.24 -25.31 -14.03
C GLU A 342 -28.40 -24.01 -14.83
N THR A 343 -28.26 -24.04 -16.16
CA THR A 343 -28.50 -22.87 -17.02
C THR A 343 -29.95 -22.35 -16.99
N THR A 344 -30.88 -23.12 -16.45
CA THR A 344 -32.31 -22.76 -16.35
C THR A 344 -32.74 -22.29 -14.95
N ALA A 345 -31.87 -22.30 -13.93
CA ALA A 345 -32.26 -21.99 -12.55
C ALA A 345 -31.17 -21.28 -11.72
N SER A 346 -31.00 -19.95 -11.89
CA SER A 346 -30.62 -19.08 -10.76
C SER A 346 -30.72 -17.58 -11.09
N PRO A 347 -31.47 -16.78 -10.31
CA PRO A 347 -31.35 -15.34 -10.30
C PRO A 347 -30.10 -14.89 -9.52
N ALA A 348 -29.55 -13.75 -9.93
CA ALA A 348 -28.32 -13.16 -9.40
C ALA A 348 -28.36 -12.93 -7.87
N ALA A 349 -27.44 -13.57 -7.14
CA ALA A 349 -27.20 -13.30 -5.73
C ALA A 349 -26.52 -11.93 -5.52
N LYS A 350 -26.92 -11.21 -4.47
CA LYS A 350 -26.37 -9.89 -4.11
C LYS A 350 -24.93 -9.99 -3.59
N PRO A 351 -24.08 -8.98 -3.83
CA PRO A 351 -22.65 -9.08 -3.55
C PRO A 351 -22.27 -8.90 -2.07
N GLY A 352 -21.46 -9.83 -1.53
CA GLY A 352 -20.84 -9.84 -0.20
C GLY A 352 -19.45 -9.16 -0.10
N PRO A 353 -18.73 -9.32 1.04
CA PRO A 353 -17.55 -8.52 1.42
C PRO A 353 -16.34 -8.64 0.49
N ILE A 354 -16.09 -9.83 -0.06
CA ILE A 354 -15.04 -10.05 -1.08
C ILE A 354 -15.33 -9.25 -2.35
N GLN A 355 -16.59 -8.97 -2.67
CA GLN A 355 -16.95 -8.07 -3.78
C GLN A 355 -16.70 -6.59 -3.47
N ARG A 356 -16.44 -6.21 -2.19
CA ARG A 356 -15.95 -4.88 -1.77
C ARG A 356 -14.43 -4.77 -1.85
N VAL A 357 -13.68 -5.84 -1.59
CA VAL A 357 -12.24 -5.89 -1.93
C VAL A 357 -12.05 -5.98 -3.44
N ALA A 358 -12.88 -6.75 -4.12
CA ALA A 358 -13.04 -6.69 -5.57
C ALA A 358 -13.74 -5.42 -6.07
N ARG A 359 -14.16 -4.49 -5.18
CA ARG A 359 -14.51 -3.10 -5.51
C ARG A 359 -13.25 -2.26 -5.59
N LYS A 360 -12.30 -2.43 -4.66
CA LYS A 360 -10.94 -1.86 -4.70
C LYS A 360 -10.08 -2.41 -5.86
N LEU A 361 -10.21 -3.70 -6.18
CA LEU A 361 -9.68 -4.29 -7.42
C LEU A 361 -10.58 -4.02 -8.64
N ARG A 362 -11.84 -3.60 -8.45
CA ARG A 362 -12.66 -2.99 -9.52
C ARG A 362 -12.30 -1.54 -9.76
N ASP A 363 -11.65 -0.82 -8.87
CA ASP A 363 -11.06 0.47 -9.25
C ASP A 363 -9.88 0.24 -10.21
N LEU A 364 -9.28 -0.97 -10.17
CA LEU A 364 -8.41 -1.54 -11.20
C LEU A 364 -9.17 -2.33 -12.29
N ARG A 365 -10.51 -2.30 -12.37
CA ARG A 365 -11.34 -2.94 -13.42
C ARG A 365 -12.58 -2.16 -13.85
N GLN A 366 -12.74 -0.90 -13.48
CA GLN A 366 -13.64 -0.06 -14.22
C GLN A 366 -13.12 -0.11 -15.67
N PRO A 367 -13.99 -0.32 -16.67
CA PRO A 367 -13.61 0.17 -17.98
C PRO A 367 -13.11 1.60 -17.73
N VAL A 368 -11.91 1.90 -18.21
CA VAL A 368 -11.50 3.31 -18.26
C VAL A 368 -12.67 3.96 -18.98
N ASP A 369 -13.30 4.93 -18.30
CA ASP A 369 -14.53 5.55 -18.78
C ASP A 369 -14.42 5.78 -20.30
N PRO A 370 -15.40 5.35 -21.11
CA PRO A 370 -15.28 5.43 -22.56
C PRO A 370 -14.85 6.82 -23.06
N ALA A 371 -15.25 7.90 -22.38
CA ALA A 371 -14.77 9.24 -22.69
C ALA A 371 -13.29 9.42 -22.37
N THR A 372 -12.80 8.93 -21.22
CA THR A 372 -11.37 8.90 -20.87
C THR A 372 -10.53 8.06 -21.84
N LEU A 373 -11.05 6.92 -22.34
CA LEU A 373 -10.37 6.06 -23.30
C LEU A 373 -10.41 6.65 -24.72
N HIS A 374 -11.53 7.28 -25.08
CA HIS A 374 -11.69 8.01 -26.34
C HIS A 374 -10.77 9.23 -26.38
N ALA A 375 -10.79 10.09 -25.34
CA ALA A 375 -9.90 11.24 -25.21
C ALA A 375 -8.41 10.83 -25.22
N ALA A 376 -8.07 9.68 -24.60
CA ALA A 376 -6.72 9.15 -24.69
C ALA A 376 -6.34 8.74 -26.12
N ARG A 377 -7.25 8.10 -26.87
CA ARG A 377 -7.02 7.71 -28.27
C ARG A 377 -6.98 8.90 -29.22
N GLU A 378 -7.83 9.91 -29.00
CA GLU A 378 -7.77 11.19 -29.72
C GLU A 378 -6.44 11.91 -29.47
N ALA A 379 -5.92 11.84 -28.24
CA ALA A 379 -4.57 12.30 -27.89
C ALA A 379 -3.43 11.34 -28.32
N GLY A 380 -3.72 10.36 -29.18
CA GLY A 380 -2.72 9.45 -29.77
C GLY A 380 -2.13 8.39 -28.83
N ALA A 381 -2.77 8.09 -27.70
CA ALA A 381 -2.25 7.12 -26.74
C ALA A 381 -2.21 5.69 -27.32
N PRO A 382 -1.09 4.95 -27.18
CA PRO A 382 -0.98 3.55 -27.60
C PRO A 382 -1.63 2.62 -26.56
N VAL A 383 -2.95 2.78 -26.37
CA VAL A 383 -3.76 2.01 -25.42
C VAL A 383 -4.45 0.83 -26.10
N ASP A 384 -4.37 -0.35 -25.48
CA ASP A 384 -5.14 -1.51 -25.94
C ASP A 384 -6.64 -1.38 -25.64
N HIS A 385 -7.45 -2.32 -26.13
CA HIS A 385 -8.90 -2.33 -25.88
C HIS A 385 -9.29 -2.41 -24.40
N ALA A 386 -8.35 -2.79 -23.52
CA ALA A 386 -8.55 -2.84 -22.07
C ALA A 386 -8.03 -1.58 -21.34
N GLY A 387 -7.60 -0.54 -22.07
CA GLY A 387 -7.07 0.70 -21.51
C GLY A 387 -5.69 0.55 -20.87
N ARG A 388 -4.95 -0.48 -21.25
CA ARG A 388 -3.56 -0.68 -20.82
C ARG A 388 -2.62 0.01 -21.82
N ILE A 389 -1.59 0.64 -21.29
CA ILE A 389 -0.50 1.27 -22.02
C ILE A 389 0.80 0.52 -21.72
N ALA A 390 1.63 0.34 -22.75
CA ALA A 390 2.99 -0.14 -22.62
C ALA A 390 3.97 1.00 -22.90
N PHE A 391 4.97 1.16 -22.04
CA PHE A 391 6.00 2.19 -22.19
C PHE A 391 7.34 1.71 -21.62
N THR A 392 8.43 2.39 -21.96
CA THR A 392 9.74 2.15 -21.35
C THR A 392 9.99 3.22 -20.31
N CYS A 393 10.18 2.85 -19.05
CA CYS A 393 10.45 3.84 -18.01
C CYS A 393 11.77 4.57 -18.33
N ASN A 394 11.72 5.87 -18.62
CA ASN A 394 12.92 6.65 -18.93
C ASN A 394 13.85 6.86 -17.72
N VAL A 395 13.43 6.50 -16.51
CA VAL A 395 14.28 6.53 -15.31
C VAL A 395 15.12 5.24 -15.18
N CYS A 396 14.48 4.07 -15.19
CA CYS A 396 15.15 2.79 -14.89
C CYS A 396 15.24 1.82 -16.09
N ALA A 397 14.77 2.23 -17.26
CA ALA A 397 14.70 1.45 -18.49
C ALA A 397 13.82 0.19 -18.46
N SER A 398 13.14 -0.13 -17.35
CA SER A 398 12.18 -1.24 -17.31
C SER A 398 11.02 -1.03 -18.28
N ARG A 399 10.61 -2.09 -18.97
CA ARG A 399 9.39 -2.11 -19.77
C ARG A 399 8.19 -2.22 -18.84
N VAL A 400 7.28 -1.28 -18.91
CA VAL A 400 6.11 -1.18 -18.04
C VAL A 400 4.86 -1.41 -18.85
N ARG A 401 3.97 -2.27 -18.35
CA ARG A 401 2.59 -2.40 -18.84
C ARG A 401 1.64 -2.10 -17.69
N THR A 402 0.83 -1.06 -17.81
CA THR A 402 -0.08 -0.61 -16.74
C THR A 402 -1.35 0.01 -17.34
N ARG A 403 -2.31 0.39 -16.50
CA ARG A 403 -3.51 1.13 -16.96
C ARG A 403 -3.19 2.59 -17.19
N ILE A 404 -3.86 3.21 -18.17
CA ILE A 404 -3.68 4.66 -18.40
C ILE A 404 -4.06 5.50 -17.17
N THR A 405 -5.02 5.05 -16.37
CA THR A 405 -5.41 5.70 -15.09
C THR A 405 -4.33 5.63 -14.00
N LYS A 406 -3.29 4.80 -14.18
CA LYS A 406 -2.11 4.78 -13.30
C LYS A 406 -1.03 5.76 -13.70
N LEU A 407 -1.19 6.47 -14.82
CA LEU A 407 -0.26 7.54 -15.24
C LEU A 407 -0.56 8.89 -14.57
N GLY A 408 -1.17 8.89 -13.38
CA GLY A 408 -1.40 10.12 -12.63
C GLY A 408 -0.10 10.80 -12.19
N ARG A 409 -0.15 12.13 -12.00
CA ARG A 409 0.99 12.98 -11.63
C ARG A 409 1.83 12.38 -10.49
N GLU A 410 1.17 11.96 -9.41
CA GLU A 410 1.78 11.41 -8.19
C GLU A 410 1.57 9.90 -8.00
N ILE A 411 1.03 9.19 -9.00
CA ILE A 411 0.76 7.75 -8.88
C ILE A 411 1.97 6.95 -9.39
N PRO A 412 2.59 6.09 -8.58
CA PRO A 412 3.66 5.20 -9.04
C PRO A 412 3.14 4.25 -10.14
N ALA A 413 3.72 4.36 -11.32
CA ALA A 413 3.32 3.56 -12.48
C ALA A 413 4.36 2.48 -12.82
N CYS A 414 5.63 2.72 -12.52
CA CYS A 414 6.71 1.76 -12.75
C CYS A 414 6.85 0.83 -11.52
N PRO A 415 6.75 -0.51 -11.68
CA PRO A 415 6.90 -1.43 -10.55
C PRO A 415 8.34 -1.49 -10.03
N THR A 416 9.34 -1.24 -10.89
CA THR A 416 10.76 -1.36 -10.56
C THR A 416 11.26 -0.18 -9.73
N CYS A 417 11.23 1.03 -10.29
CA CYS A 417 11.76 2.22 -9.60
C CYS A 417 10.69 3.06 -8.92
N ARG A 418 9.41 2.70 -9.04
CA ARG A 418 8.28 3.45 -8.44
C ARG A 418 8.09 4.86 -9.01
N SER A 419 8.67 5.17 -10.17
CA SER A 419 8.51 6.51 -10.78
C SER A 419 7.04 6.87 -11.05
N THR A 420 6.72 8.15 -10.82
CA THR A 420 5.44 8.77 -11.17
C THR A 420 5.51 9.45 -12.55
N ALA A 421 4.38 9.94 -13.07
CA ALA A 421 4.38 10.70 -14.33
C ALA A 421 5.22 11.99 -14.21
N ARG A 422 5.17 12.67 -13.06
CA ARG A 422 6.03 13.82 -12.77
C ARG A 422 7.51 13.51 -12.89
N MET A 423 7.99 12.47 -12.22
CA MET A 423 9.42 12.10 -12.24
C MET A 423 9.90 11.76 -13.65
N ARG A 424 9.08 11.04 -14.42
CA ARG A 424 9.40 10.70 -15.82
C ARG A 424 9.36 11.92 -16.74
N ALA A 425 8.48 12.89 -16.47
CA ALA A 425 8.42 14.14 -17.22
C ALA A 425 9.67 15.01 -17.00
N MET A 426 10.16 15.11 -15.75
CA MET A 426 11.40 15.84 -15.46
C MET A 426 12.59 15.27 -16.26
N VAL A 427 12.72 13.94 -16.29
CA VAL A 427 13.76 13.26 -17.08
C VAL A 427 13.55 13.42 -18.59
N HIS A 428 12.30 13.39 -19.05
CA HIS A 428 11.96 13.60 -20.45
C HIS A 428 12.38 14.99 -20.93
N LEU A 429 12.00 16.04 -20.20
CA LEU A 429 12.34 17.42 -20.53
C LEU A 429 13.86 17.66 -20.45
N LEU A 430 14.52 17.15 -19.41
CA LEU A 430 15.98 17.21 -19.31
C LEU A 430 16.67 16.58 -20.52
N SER A 431 16.20 15.41 -20.93
CA SER A 431 16.77 14.73 -22.07
C SER A 431 16.59 15.52 -23.37
N LEU A 432 15.41 16.13 -23.56
CA LEU A 432 15.16 17.00 -24.71
C LEU A 432 16.09 18.22 -24.72
N GLU A 433 16.30 18.89 -23.59
CA GLU A 433 17.17 20.06 -23.52
C GLU A 433 18.65 19.71 -23.75
N LEU A 434 19.12 18.57 -23.23
CA LEU A 434 20.53 18.19 -23.32
C LEU A 434 20.90 17.47 -24.62
N PHE A 435 19.95 16.73 -25.21
CA PHE A 435 20.22 15.78 -26.29
C PHE A 435 19.27 15.92 -27.49
N ALA A 436 18.33 16.88 -27.49
CA ALA A 436 17.27 17.06 -28.49
C ALA A 436 16.32 15.85 -28.66
N GLU A 437 16.49 14.80 -27.85
CA GLU A 437 15.70 13.57 -27.90
C GLU A 437 15.37 13.08 -26.49
N SER A 438 14.23 12.41 -26.35
CA SER A 438 13.82 11.76 -25.09
C SER A 438 14.49 10.39 -24.95
N VAL A 439 15.62 10.36 -24.25
CA VAL A 439 16.45 9.18 -24.04
C VAL A 439 16.31 8.70 -22.59
N PRO A 440 16.06 7.40 -22.34
CA PRO A 440 16.13 6.85 -20.98
C PRO A 440 17.50 7.07 -20.35
N ILE A 441 17.57 7.36 -19.05
CA ILE A 441 18.86 7.65 -18.35
C ILE A 441 19.91 6.56 -18.60
N ALA A 442 19.51 5.30 -18.58
CA ALA A 442 20.42 4.16 -18.85
C ALA A 442 21.14 4.29 -20.21
N ARG A 443 20.47 4.87 -21.22
CA ARG A 443 20.96 5.04 -22.59
C ARG A 443 21.48 6.44 -22.89
N MET A 444 21.41 7.38 -21.94
CA MET A 444 22.00 8.69 -22.13
C MET A 444 23.52 8.53 -22.38
N PRO A 445 24.07 9.24 -23.38
CA PRO A 445 25.50 9.28 -23.58
C PRO A 445 26.13 9.94 -22.35
N GLY A 446 27.18 9.32 -21.80
CA GLY A 446 27.91 9.90 -20.67
C GLY A 446 28.57 11.20 -21.12
N ASN A 447 28.28 12.30 -20.44
CA ASN A 447 28.88 13.60 -20.72
C ASN A 447 29.16 14.32 -19.39
N PRO A 448 30.35 14.13 -18.81
CA PRO A 448 30.71 14.74 -17.53
C PRO A 448 30.87 16.27 -17.64
N ASP A 449 30.95 16.83 -18.84
CA ASP A 449 31.02 18.29 -19.03
C ASP A 449 29.64 18.95 -18.92
N ARG A 450 28.56 18.18 -19.02
CA ARG A 450 27.19 18.68 -18.85
C ARG A 450 26.87 18.84 -17.37
N ARG A 451 26.79 20.09 -16.93
CA ARG A 451 26.59 20.45 -15.52
C ARG A 451 25.11 20.69 -15.24
N VAL A 452 24.56 19.87 -14.35
CA VAL A 452 23.14 19.91 -14.00
C VAL A 452 22.99 20.04 -12.49
N LEU A 453 22.20 21.03 -12.06
CA LEU A 453 21.91 21.25 -10.64
C LEU A 453 20.49 20.77 -10.31
N GLY A 454 20.37 19.89 -9.34
CA GLY A 454 19.09 19.45 -8.80
C GLY A 454 18.74 20.18 -7.51
N LEU A 455 17.52 20.70 -7.42
CA LEU A 455 16.99 21.33 -6.21
C LEU A 455 16.09 20.33 -5.47
N SER A 456 16.68 19.58 -4.54
CA SER A 456 16.00 18.55 -3.73
C SER A 456 15.27 17.51 -4.56
N ASP A 457 15.95 17.04 -5.60
CA ASP A 457 15.41 16.08 -6.54
C ASP A 457 15.23 14.69 -5.93
N TRP A 458 14.31 13.92 -6.52
CA TRP A 458 14.03 12.55 -6.09
C TRP A 458 15.27 11.66 -6.30
N PRO A 459 15.82 11.04 -5.23
CA PRO A 459 17.12 10.37 -5.28
C PRO A 459 17.27 9.34 -6.40
N PRO A 460 16.26 8.49 -6.71
CA PRO A 460 16.40 7.50 -7.76
C PRO A 460 16.69 8.03 -9.17
N TYR A 461 16.18 9.19 -9.61
CA TYR A 461 16.68 9.74 -10.89
C TYR A 461 17.96 10.54 -10.71
N ALA A 462 18.12 11.26 -9.60
CA ALA A 462 19.31 12.08 -9.34
C ALA A 462 20.59 11.23 -9.32
N GLU A 463 20.59 10.10 -8.60
CA GLU A 463 21.70 9.14 -8.54
C GLU A 463 22.05 8.57 -9.92
N ARG A 464 21.03 8.26 -10.73
CA ARG A 464 21.22 7.71 -12.08
C ARG A 464 21.76 8.77 -13.04
N LEU A 465 21.32 10.02 -12.92
CA LEU A 465 21.84 11.14 -13.70
C LEU A 465 23.26 11.49 -13.31
N ALA A 466 23.63 11.41 -12.03
CA ALA A 466 25.00 11.58 -11.56
C ALA A 466 25.98 10.54 -12.13
N GLY A 467 25.48 9.34 -12.49
CA GLY A 467 26.27 8.36 -13.23
C GLY A 467 26.48 8.68 -14.72
N LYS A 468 25.87 9.74 -15.25
CA LYS A 468 25.87 10.10 -16.68
C LYS A 468 26.32 11.53 -16.96
N LEU A 469 26.08 12.46 -16.05
CA LEU A 469 26.29 13.90 -16.17
C LEU A 469 27.05 14.41 -14.94
N ALA A 470 27.61 15.62 -15.01
CA ALA A 470 28.03 16.34 -13.80
C ALA A 470 26.78 16.86 -13.05
N TYR A 471 26.05 15.93 -12.44
CA TYR A 471 24.81 16.19 -11.72
C TYR A 471 25.08 16.37 -10.23
N THR A 472 24.64 17.50 -9.67
CA THR A 472 24.70 17.75 -8.22
C THR A 472 23.29 17.91 -7.68
N ASN A 473 22.82 16.95 -6.88
CA ASN A 473 21.55 17.10 -6.16
C ASN A 473 21.78 17.83 -4.84
N THR A 474 21.03 18.89 -4.58
CA THR A 474 21.21 19.75 -3.41
C THR A 474 19.99 19.74 -2.49
N ALA A 475 20.18 20.08 -1.22
CA ALA A 475 19.09 20.20 -0.26
C ALA A 475 19.28 21.43 0.64
N PRO A 476 18.20 22.02 1.18
CA PRO A 476 18.34 23.15 2.10
C PRO A 476 19.01 22.77 3.44
N HIS A 477 18.94 21.49 3.85
CA HIS A 477 19.37 21.04 5.18
C HIS A 477 20.46 19.97 5.17
N GLU A 478 20.84 19.45 4.00
CA GLU A 478 21.82 18.38 3.83
C GLU A 478 22.86 18.77 2.79
N ALA A 479 24.11 18.32 2.97
CA ALA A 479 25.16 18.60 2.01
C ALA A 479 24.95 17.78 0.72
N PRO A 480 25.17 18.35 -0.48
CA PRO A 480 25.57 19.73 -0.74
C PRO A 480 24.39 20.70 -0.54
N ARG A 481 24.59 21.73 0.32
CA ARG A 481 23.56 22.69 0.67
C ARG A 481 23.49 23.80 -0.35
N PHE A 482 22.30 24.14 -0.83
CA PHE A 482 22.16 25.22 -1.80
C PHE A 482 20.92 26.06 -1.49
N ASP A 483 21.10 27.37 -1.34
CA ASP A 483 20.03 28.34 -1.18
C ASP A 483 19.89 29.17 -2.48
N PRO A 484 18.80 28.99 -3.25
CA PRO A 484 18.59 29.75 -4.48
C PRO A 484 18.46 31.28 -4.28
N HIS A 485 18.19 31.77 -3.07
CA HIS A 485 18.20 33.21 -2.76
C HIS A 485 19.59 33.82 -2.69
N GLU A 486 20.57 33.00 -2.30
CA GLU A 486 21.97 33.36 -2.09
C GLU A 486 22.87 32.22 -2.59
N PRO A 487 22.98 32.03 -3.93
CA PRO A 487 23.72 30.92 -4.49
C PRO A 487 25.19 30.96 -4.10
N ASP A 488 25.72 29.84 -3.62
CA ASP A 488 27.15 29.67 -3.35
C ASP A 488 27.91 29.45 -4.69
N PRO A 489 28.83 30.35 -5.09
CA PRO A 489 29.63 30.20 -6.29
C PRO A 489 30.49 28.94 -6.32
N ALA A 490 30.81 28.35 -5.16
CA ALA A 490 31.54 27.09 -5.07
C ALA A 490 30.71 25.89 -5.56
N ILE A 491 29.37 25.98 -5.46
CA ILE A 491 28.45 24.94 -5.94
C ILE A 491 28.08 25.18 -7.40
N ALA A 492 27.73 26.42 -7.74
CA ALA A 492 27.38 26.82 -9.09
C ALA A 492 27.91 28.22 -9.39
N ALA A 493 28.87 28.32 -10.30
CA ALA A 493 29.36 29.61 -10.78
C ALA A 493 28.39 30.21 -11.82
N PRO A 494 28.34 31.54 -11.99
CA PRO A 494 27.57 32.17 -13.06
C PRO A 494 27.89 31.59 -14.44
N GLY A 495 26.86 31.32 -15.24
CA GLY A 495 26.98 30.77 -16.59
C GLY A 495 27.58 29.36 -16.68
N SER A 496 27.64 28.62 -15.56
CA SER A 496 28.29 27.30 -15.52
C SER A 496 27.35 26.12 -15.71
N LEU A 497 26.03 26.31 -15.58
CA LEU A 497 25.04 25.23 -15.62
C LEU A 497 24.41 25.11 -17.02
N ASP A 498 24.27 23.88 -17.49
CA ASP A 498 23.46 23.55 -18.66
C ASP A 498 21.96 23.50 -18.31
N ALA A 499 21.64 22.96 -17.13
CA ALA A 499 20.27 22.83 -16.68
C ALA A 499 20.13 22.90 -15.16
N VAL A 500 18.96 23.35 -14.71
CA VAL A 500 18.50 23.27 -13.32
C VAL A 500 17.21 22.46 -13.29
N LEU A 501 17.12 21.46 -12.41
CA LEU A 501 15.89 20.73 -12.12
C LEU A 501 15.30 21.17 -10.78
N ALA A 502 14.00 21.41 -10.76
CA ALA A 502 13.28 21.73 -9.54
C ALA A 502 11.86 21.14 -9.55
N SER A 503 11.60 20.19 -8.67
CA SER A 503 10.27 19.60 -8.55
C SER A 503 9.56 20.03 -7.26
N ASP A 504 8.51 20.84 -7.42
CA ASP A 504 7.69 21.42 -6.36
C ASP A 504 8.52 22.15 -5.30
N VAL A 505 9.58 22.85 -5.70
CA VAL A 505 10.48 23.60 -4.79
C VAL A 505 10.02 25.04 -4.61
N PHE A 506 9.71 25.73 -5.71
CA PHE A 506 9.53 27.19 -5.67
C PHE A 506 8.31 27.64 -4.90
N ASN A 507 7.30 26.80 -4.70
CA ASN A 507 6.13 27.11 -3.86
C ASN A 507 6.45 27.11 -2.35
N ARG A 508 7.68 26.78 -1.97
CA ARG A 508 8.15 26.66 -0.58
C ARG A 508 9.25 27.65 -0.21
N LEU A 509 9.82 28.33 -1.20
CA LEU A 509 10.91 29.27 -0.97
C LEU A 509 10.40 30.59 -0.37
N ARG A 510 11.22 31.33 0.38
CA ARG A 510 10.85 32.65 0.91
C ARG A 510 10.60 33.68 -0.22
N PRO A 511 9.70 34.66 -0.06
CA PRO A 511 9.61 35.78 -1.00
C PRO A 511 10.83 36.70 -0.90
N PRO A 512 11.11 37.54 -1.93
CA PRO A 512 10.45 37.55 -3.23
C PRO A 512 10.96 36.43 -4.14
N ILE A 513 10.06 35.75 -4.85
CA ILE A 513 10.43 34.66 -5.76
C ILE A 513 11.23 35.15 -6.99
N ASN A 514 11.00 36.38 -7.45
CA ASN A 514 11.73 36.95 -8.59
C ASN A 514 13.25 36.94 -8.36
N ARG A 515 13.70 37.16 -7.12
CA ARG A 515 15.14 37.09 -6.77
C ARG A 515 15.71 35.69 -7.02
N VAL A 516 14.95 34.65 -6.70
CA VAL A 516 15.36 33.25 -6.97
C VAL A 516 15.48 33.03 -8.46
N PHE A 517 14.49 33.44 -9.26
CA PHE A 517 14.56 33.25 -10.71
C PHE A 517 15.69 34.06 -11.34
N THR A 518 15.91 35.31 -10.94
CA THR A 518 17.06 36.11 -11.41
C THR A 518 18.38 35.42 -11.09
N ASN A 519 18.53 34.89 -9.87
CA ASN A 519 19.72 34.16 -9.48
C ASN A 519 19.90 32.88 -10.32
N LEU A 520 18.87 32.05 -10.47
CA LEU A 520 18.97 30.84 -11.29
C LEU A 520 19.30 31.17 -12.76
N ARG A 521 18.77 32.29 -13.28
CA ARG A 521 19.06 32.79 -14.63
C ARG A 521 20.54 33.16 -14.81
N THR A 522 21.22 33.66 -13.78
CA THR A 522 22.65 33.99 -13.87
C THR A 522 23.54 32.75 -13.82
N LEU A 523 23.10 31.67 -13.16
CA LEU A 523 23.86 30.42 -13.06
C LEU A 523 23.85 29.59 -14.35
N LEU A 524 22.77 29.70 -15.13
CA LEU A 524 22.62 29.02 -16.40
C LEU A 524 23.44 29.71 -17.51
N ARG A 525 24.12 28.92 -18.33
CA ARG A 525 24.81 29.40 -19.54
C ARG A 525 23.80 29.89 -20.58
N PRO A 526 24.20 30.69 -21.59
CA PRO A 526 23.32 31.01 -22.71
C PRO A 526 22.76 29.76 -23.41
N GLY A 527 21.44 29.72 -23.62
CA GLY A 527 20.71 28.54 -24.09
C GLY A 527 20.58 27.42 -23.04
N GLY A 528 20.89 27.69 -21.77
CA GLY A 528 20.63 26.78 -20.66
C GLY A 528 19.15 26.78 -20.26
N ALA A 529 18.72 25.76 -19.51
CA ALA A 529 17.32 25.54 -19.23
C ALA A 529 17.01 25.34 -17.73
N LEU A 530 16.00 26.04 -17.23
CA LEU A 530 15.31 25.69 -15.99
C LEU A 530 14.16 24.73 -16.34
N ILE A 531 14.22 23.50 -15.82
CA ILE A 531 13.18 22.50 -15.95
C ILE A 531 12.51 22.34 -14.60
N ALA A 532 11.22 22.67 -14.52
CA ALA A 532 10.55 22.72 -13.23
C ALA A 532 9.09 22.32 -13.29
N THR A 533 8.54 21.98 -12.13
CA THR A 533 7.11 21.81 -11.90
C THR A 533 6.78 22.40 -10.54
N VAL A 534 5.65 23.11 -10.45
CA VAL A 534 5.16 23.71 -9.20
C VAL A 534 3.64 23.71 -9.19
N PRO A 535 2.99 23.71 -8.00
CA PRO A 535 1.56 23.95 -7.91
C PRO A 535 1.21 25.34 -8.47
N PHE A 536 0.29 25.38 -9.43
CA PHE A 536 -0.25 26.64 -9.95
C PHE A 536 -1.74 26.54 -10.27
N ARG A 537 -2.44 27.68 -10.25
CA ARG A 537 -3.81 27.84 -10.75
C ARG A 537 -3.78 28.41 -12.17
N LEU A 538 -4.78 28.06 -12.99
CA LEU A 538 -4.87 28.59 -14.36
C LEU A 538 -5.20 30.09 -14.38
N GLU A 539 -5.98 30.55 -13.41
CA GLU A 539 -6.53 31.90 -13.35
C GLU A 539 -6.19 32.60 -12.02
N GLY A 540 -6.37 33.93 -12.03
CA GLY A 540 -6.13 34.80 -10.88
C GLY A 540 -4.65 35.14 -10.67
N ASP A 541 -4.38 35.81 -9.56
CA ASP A 541 -3.02 36.21 -9.18
C ASP A 541 -2.30 35.10 -8.41
N THR A 542 -0.96 35.18 -8.40
CA THR A 542 -0.15 34.36 -7.49
C THR A 542 -0.48 34.76 -6.06
N LEU A 543 -0.90 33.78 -5.26
CA LEU A 543 -1.21 33.98 -3.85
C LEU A 543 0.07 33.77 -3.04
N GLU A 544 0.61 34.85 -2.48
CA GLU A 544 1.68 34.78 -1.49
C GLU A 544 1.05 34.74 -0.10
N HIS A 545 1.16 33.59 0.59
CA HIS A 545 0.53 33.40 1.91
C HIS A 545 1.20 34.26 2.99
N PHE A 546 2.52 34.49 2.85
CA PHE A 546 3.34 35.22 3.82
C PHE A 546 4.28 36.21 3.13
N PRO A 547 3.80 37.37 2.65
CA PRO A 547 4.60 38.32 1.85
C PRO A 547 5.86 38.85 2.54
N ASP A 548 5.83 38.98 3.88
CA ASP A 548 6.94 39.49 4.69
C ASP A 548 7.78 38.36 5.34
N LEU A 549 7.66 37.11 4.87
CA LEU A 549 8.37 35.96 5.44
C LEU A 549 9.89 36.10 5.28
N HIS A 550 10.63 36.07 6.39
CA HIS A 550 12.07 36.31 6.40
C HIS A 550 12.80 35.34 7.35
N ASP A 551 12.72 35.53 8.66
CA ASP A 551 13.28 34.62 9.66
C ASP A 551 12.14 33.94 10.42
N TYR A 552 11.84 32.70 10.06
CA TYR A 552 10.65 32.02 10.54
C TYR A 552 10.96 30.67 11.17
N ARG A 553 10.09 30.28 12.10
CA ARG A 553 10.08 28.97 12.73
C ARG A 553 8.65 28.55 13.05
N ILE A 554 8.42 27.26 13.12
CA ILE A 554 7.15 26.70 13.57
C ILE A 554 7.27 26.35 15.04
N GLU A 555 6.44 26.97 15.89
CA GLU A 555 6.38 26.74 17.34
C GLU A 555 5.17 25.88 17.69
N HIS A 556 5.32 25.00 18.69
CA HIS A 556 4.21 24.27 19.30
C HIS A 556 3.67 25.03 20.50
N ARG A 557 2.34 25.17 20.57
CA ARG A 557 1.60 25.77 21.68
C ARG A 557 0.48 24.83 22.12
N ASP A 558 -0.11 25.09 23.29
CA ASP A 558 -1.22 24.29 23.84
C ASP A 558 -2.42 24.22 22.88
N THR A 559 -2.60 25.22 22.03
CA THR A 559 -3.70 25.33 21.05
C THR A 559 -3.36 24.78 19.66
N GLY A 560 -2.13 24.31 19.43
CA GLY A 560 -1.67 23.79 18.13
C GLY A 560 -0.32 24.34 17.67
N ARG A 561 -0.03 24.23 16.37
CA ARG A 561 1.20 24.79 15.77
C ARG A 561 0.94 26.22 15.32
N VAL A 562 1.94 27.08 15.49
CA VAL A 562 1.93 28.45 14.95
C VAL A 562 3.20 28.70 14.15
N LEU A 563 3.08 29.41 13.03
CA LEU A 563 4.22 29.94 12.29
C LEU A 563 4.58 31.29 12.90
N VAL A 564 5.79 31.40 13.46
CA VAL A 564 6.33 32.66 13.97
C VAL A 564 7.35 33.17 12.97
N ASN A 565 7.15 34.39 12.49
CA ASN A 565 8.04 35.07 11.56
C ASN A 565 8.55 36.36 12.19
N ILE A 566 9.82 36.68 11.99
CA ILE A 566 10.40 38.00 12.18
C ILE A 566 10.63 38.58 10.79
N THR A 567 9.86 39.61 10.46
CA THR A 567 9.97 40.31 9.17
C THR A 567 11.33 41.02 9.02
N PRO A 568 11.71 41.46 7.81
CA PRO A 568 12.98 42.18 7.61
C PRO A 568 13.15 43.45 8.46
N ASN A 569 12.05 44.10 8.86
CA ASN A 569 12.06 45.26 9.75
C ASN A 569 11.94 44.92 11.25
N GLY A 570 12.09 43.64 11.62
CA GLY A 570 12.08 43.17 13.02
C GLY A 570 10.69 43.00 13.64
N LYS A 571 9.60 43.15 12.88
CA LYS A 571 8.24 42.94 13.38
C LYS A 571 7.95 41.45 13.53
N ARG A 572 7.49 41.04 14.71
CA ARG A 572 7.03 39.68 14.95
C ARG A 572 5.62 39.48 14.39
N GLN A 573 5.44 38.47 13.55
CA GLN A 573 4.16 37.97 13.04
C GLN A 573 3.94 36.54 13.54
N VAL A 574 2.69 36.20 13.84
CA VAL A 574 2.29 34.84 14.28
C VAL A 574 1.07 34.42 13.45
N PHE A 575 1.16 33.29 12.78
CA PHE A 575 0.08 32.75 11.95
C PHE A 575 -0.39 31.41 12.52
N GLU A 576 -1.70 31.29 12.74
CA GLU A 576 -2.34 30.05 13.22
C GLU A 576 -2.82 29.16 12.06
N LYS A 577 -3.00 29.74 10.88
CA LYS A 577 -3.42 29.05 9.66
C LYS A 577 -2.29 29.11 8.63
N PHE A 578 -1.69 27.96 8.36
CA PHE A 578 -0.63 27.82 7.37
C PHE A 578 -0.59 26.37 6.86
N ASN A 579 -0.17 26.21 5.61
CA ASN A 579 -0.05 24.91 4.96
C ASN A 579 1.37 24.38 5.17
N CYS A 580 1.54 23.55 6.20
CA CYS A 580 2.80 22.86 6.47
C CYS A 580 2.53 21.50 7.10
N PRO A 581 2.97 20.38 6.52
CA PRO A 581 2.90 19.06 7.12
C PRO A 581 3.51 19.06 8.53
N ALA A 582 2.88 18.34 9.47
CA ALA A 582 3.39 18.25 10.84
C ALA A 582 4.74 17.51 10.92
N ASP A 583 4.97 16.65 9.95
CA ASP A 583 6.12 15.77 9.80
C ASP A 583 7.22 16.33 8.90
N ASP A 584 7.05 17.51 8.33
CA ASP A 584 8.11 18.22 7.61
C ASP A 584 7.96 19.73 7.81
N LEU A 585 8.56 20.24 8.88
CA LEU A 585 8.56 21.67 9.20
C LEU A 585 9.39 22.49 8.20
N THR A 586 10.10 21.83 7.28
CA THR A 586 10.81 22.45 6.16
C THR A 586 9.91 22.62 4.94
N TRP A 587 8.75 21.96 4.94
CA TRP A 587 7.72 22.05 3.92
C TRP A 587 6.67 23.07 4.34
N LEU A 588 7.00 24.36 4.27
CA LEU A 588 6.02 25.44 4.39
C LEU A 588 5.60 25.85 2.98
N GLU A 589 4.32 25.72 2.63
CA GLU A 589 3.79 26.35 1.41
C GLU A 589 3.74 27.85 1.65
N THR A 590 4.62 28.58 0.96
CA THR A 590 4.70 30.04 1.05
C THR A 590 3.83 30.72 0.00
N ARG A 591 3.56 30.02 -1.11
CA ARG A 591 2.76 30.55 -2.22
C ARG A 591 2.04 29.47 -3.02
N VAL A 592 0.98 29.90 -3.70
CA VAL A 592 0.35 29.17 -4.80
C VAL A 592 0.42 30.04 -6.05
N PHE A 593 1.18 29.60 -7.05
CA PHE A 593 1.33 30.36 -8.30
C PHE A 593 0.00 30.47 -9.04
N SER A 594 -0.16 31.53 -9.82
CA SER A 594 -0.99 31.48 -11.02
C SER A 594 -0.09 31.25 -12.23
N GLN A 595 -0.62 30.65 -13.29
CA GLN A 595 0.15 30.39 -14.51
C GLN A 595 0.70 31.70 -15.10
N GLN A 596 -0.13 32.74 -15.15
CA GLN A 596 0.30 34.08 -15.60
C GLN A 596 1.38 34.67 -14.68
N GLY A 597 1.19 34.60 -13.35
CA GLY A 597 2.19 35.11 -12.41
C GLY A 597 3.53 34.38 -12.48
N LEU A 598 3.51 33.07 -12.73
CA LEU A 598 4.73 32.28 -12.98
C LEU A 598 5.44 32.70 -14.27
N VAL A 599 4.69 32.89 -15.37
CA VAL A 599 5.22 33.36 -16.66
C VAL A 599 5.84 34.76 -16.50
N SER A 600 5.15 35.68 -15.85
CA SER A 600 5.65 37.02 -15.58
C SER A 600 6.92 36.99 -14.73
N ALA A 601 6.91 36.25 -13.62
CA ALA A 601 8.07 36.14 -12.73
C ALA A 601 9.34 35.59 -13.41
N LEU A 602 9.17 34.63 -14.33
CA LEU A 602 10.28 34.08 -15.12
C LEU A 602 10.76 35.06 -16.21
N THR A 603 9.82 35.68 -16.94
CA THR A 603 10.15 36.65 -18.00
C THR A 603 10.84 37.88 -17.43
N ASP A 604 10.34 38.41 -16.31
CA ASP A 604 10.94 39.55 -15.59
C ASP A 604 12.35 39.22 -15.07
N ALA A 605 12.60 37.96 -14.76
CA ALA A 605 13.93 37.47 -14.37
C ALA A 605 14.88 37.25 -15.56
N GLY A 606 14.42 37.44 -16.81
CA GLY A 606 15.23 37.32 -18.02
C GLY A 606 15.24 35.93 -18.66
N PHE A 607 14.28 35.06 -18.31
CA PHE A 607 14.03 33.83 -19.09
C PHE A 607 13.14 34.13 -20.31
N GLU A 608 13.25 33.29 -21.33
CA GLU A 608 12.21 33.16 -22.35
C GLU A 608 10.89 32.70 -21.72
N ALA A 609 9.78 33.02 -22.39
CA ALA A 609 8.45 32.57 -21.95
C ALA A 609 8.44 31.03 -21.79
N PRO A 610 8.03 30.50 -20.61
CA PRO A 610 8.16 29.09 -20.33
C PRO A 610 7.23 28.25 -21.21
N VAL A 611 7.77 27.14 -21.70
CA VAL A 611 7.04 26.15 -22.48
C VAL A 611 6.54 25.05 -21.54
N PHE A 612 5.23 24.97 -21.35
CA PHE A 612 4.61 23.94 -20.52
C PHE A 612 4.45 22.63 -21.30
N MET A 613 4.69 21.49 -20.64
CA MET A 613 4.49 20.15 -21.19
C MET A 613 3.00 19.79 -21.21
N THR A 614 2.26 20.38 -22.15
CA THR A 614 0.82 20.11 -22.35
C THR A 614 0.60 18.75 -23.03
N GLU A 615 1.54 18.36 -23.90
CA GLU A 615 1.45 17.11 -24.65
C GLU A 615 1.97 15.89 -23.84
N PRO A 616 1.31 14.74 -23.96
CA PRO A 616 1.78 13.51 -23.34
C PRO A 616 3.03 12.97 -24.04
N HIS A 617 3.90 12.32 -23.28
CA HIS A 617 5.02 11.54 -23.82
C HIS A 617 4.79 10.05 -23.56
N TRP A 618 4.06 9.41 -24.49
CA TRP A 618 3.66 8.01 -24.40
C TRP A 618 4.81 7.00 -24.31
N PRO A 619 5.94 7.15 -25.03
CA PRO A 619 7.07 6.22 -24.94
C PRO A 619 7.66 6.09 -23.52
N ALA A 620 7.55 7.14 -22.70
CA ALA A 620 7.93 7.12 -21.28
C ALA A 620 6.72 7.06 -20.32
N GLY A 621 5.50 6.89 -20.82
CA GLY A 621 4.29 6.82 -20.00
C GLY A 621 4.07 8.11 -19.19
N VAL A 622 4.24 9.27 -19.81
CA VAL A 622 3.98 10.58 -19.21
C VAL A 622 2.69 11.14 -19.77
N ARG A 623 1.75 11.45 -18.89
CA ARG A 623 0.50 12.16 -19.18
C ARG A 623 0.12 12.95 -17.93
N PHE A 624 -0.48 14.12 -18.12
CA PHE A 624 -1.17 14.84 -17.06
C PHE A 624 -2.66 14.91 -17.38
N GLU A 625 -3.50 14.59 -16.40
CA GLU A 625 -4.96 14.63 -16.55
C GLU A 625 -5.49 16.06 -16.47
N TYR A 626 -4.77 16.90 -15.73
CA TYR A 626 -5.15 18.27 -15.49
C TYR A 626 -4.10 19.23 -16.06
N PRO A 627 -4.52 20.41 -16.56
CA PRO A 627 -3.62 21.38 -17.18
C PRO A 627 -2.79 22.17 -16.15
N TRP A 628 -3.06 22.02 -14.86
CA TRP A 628 -2.33 22.71 -13.81
C TRP A 628 -1.19 21.86 -13.26
N SER A 629 -0.18 22.55 -12.72
CA SER A 629 1.01 21.93 -12.11
C SER A 629 1.79 21.01 -13.04
N ILE A 630 1.62 21.17 -14.36
CA ILE A 630 2.39 20.45 -15.36
C ILE A 630 3.83 20.98 -15.41
N PRO A 631 4.83 20.13 -15.70
CA PRO A 631 6.21 20.57 -15.86
C PRO A 631 6.37 21.56 -17.02
N PHE A 632 7.37 22.42 -16.92
CA PHE A 632 7.71 23.41 -17.94
C PHE A 632 9.22 23.56 -18.09
N VAL A 633 9.62 24.17 -19.20
CA VAL A 633 11.00 24.56 -19.48
C VAL A 633 11.04 26.08 -19.69
N ALA A 634 11.93 26.77 -18.99
CA ALA A 634 12.24 28.18 -19.21
C ALA A 634 13.72 28.30 -19.61
N ARG A 635 13.99 28.87 -20.79
CA ARG A 635 15.36 28.98 -21.34
C ARG A 635 15.93 30.38 -21.09
N THR A 636 17.25 30.46 -21.03
CA THR A 636 17.99 31.72 -20.79
C THR A 636 18.21 32.55 -22.04
#